data_AF-A0A1M7TVS1-F1
#
_entry.id   AF-A0A1M7TVS1-F1
#
_cell.length_a   1.000
_cell.length_b   1.000
_cell.length_c   1.000
_cell.angle_alpha   90.00
_cell.angle_beta   90.00
_cell.angle_gamma   90.00
#
_symmetry.space_group_name_H-M   'P 1'
#
loop_
_entity.id
_entity.type
_entity.pdbx_description
1 polymer ?
#
loop_
_entity_poly.entity_id
_entity_poly.type
_entity_poly.pdbx_seq_one_letter_code
_entity_poly.pdbx_strand_id
1 'polypeptide(L)'
;MTTTAPSTAAANESTASCTLDIGGMTCASCVGRVEKALRRVDGVAGAEVNLATEVATVRFDPTEAGLEDLTAAVARAGYTATPRREAQPADELLGAEASSEGRDEAHLTALRTKWQVTLAVGLGLMVLMYVPLYLDTMDWLMPAILVVATVVQFWAGREVYRAAWTAARHRSANMNTLVALGTGVAYGYSAFVTLWPAAAERWGLPLHVYFETSLVILALVLAGRWLEARAKKQTAAAITALVGLAPKTARVLRDGAEVDVPVEQVVVGDLVRVRPGEKVPVDGVVTEGATAVDESMLTGESLPVDKTAGDTVIGATLNRTGTVVIRATAVGADTALAQIVRLVEDAQGAKVPLQRLADRVSAWFVPIVLGLAAATFLAWALFGPDSGRLTMAITTTIAVLIIACPCALGLATPTAVMVGTGRAAELGILIGNGDALETARRVTAVVLDKTGTLTRGKPALTGITTTAGWAEDDVLALVAAAETGSEHPVGEALVAAATARFLDLPPLRTFDAVPGHGIDAVVDERHVLVGNAALMTARSVDTTALAGTAASAAAVGQTPMFVAIDGQPAAVLSVADTVKPESAEAVAQLQALGLQVWMLTGDNAATAAAIADQVGIEHVLAEVLPADKAAQVRRLQEQGHVVAFCGDGINDAAALSAADVGIAIGTGADVAIAASDITLVGGDLRGIVSAIALSRRTVTTMKQGLGWAFGYNLLLIPVAAGALYWWNGLLLDPVLASAAMAMSSVSVVTNALRLRRFRRPATADEILHPPLRARIGQYAYLTGVAVVALALGAGLTAVSRMDFAERGMNGQLAWAQGTGMPMRPAMSEMMTAEVPPTDATDAGVDVRLDLPADVRPGQLTRLVATVVDSGTGEPVEDLTRSHEAWMHLIATREDLGTFAHVHPQPTGEPGQLAVEVTFPTAGRYVVDTEFRRQGEMSDVHSRQVITVAGTAPEPVVLTAGPRVVEVDGVRVELEGDVEAGGRSDLDFTFTDAATGRPIDDLQPYLAAAGHVVVMRADGQTFAHEHAEVEDASGRPVFALPGQTFGPELDVHADFATAGTYQLWAQFRLADGGVITAPFTIEAT
;
A
#
# COMPACT_ATOMS: atom_id res chain seq x y z
N MET A 1 62.52 39.34 21.05
CA MET A 1 62.09 38.09 21.72
C MET A 1 60.58 38.09 21.70
N THR A 2 60.02 37.50 20.66
CA THR A 2 58.59 37.45 20.34
C THR A 2 58.15 36.00 20.50
N THR A 3 57.31 35.75 21.50
CA THR A 3 56.74 34.43 21.77
C THR A 3 55.27 34.49 21.40
N THR A 4 54.94 34.06 20.19
CA THR A 4 53.57 33.78 19.74
C THR A 4 53.22 32.34 20.10
N ALA A 5 52.25 32.17 20.99
CA ALA A 5 51.59 30.90 21.24
C ALA A 5 50.72 30.50 20.02
N PRO A 6 50.63 29.21 19.66
CA PRO A 6 49.87 28.78 18.51
C PRO A 6 48.37 28.78 18.82
N SER A 7 47.60 29.41 17.94
CA SER A 7 46.14 29.25 17.85
C SER A 7 45.81 27.80 17.52
N THR A 8 45.17 27.09 18.45
CA THR A 8 44.49 25.81 18.18
C THR A 8 43.15 26.11 17.52
N ALA A 9 43.17 26.41 16.23
CA ALA A 9 42.00 26.28 15.38
C ALA A 9 41.85 24.80 15.00
N ALA A 10 40.67 24.25 15.28
CA ALA A 10 40.30 22.86 15.09
C ALA A 10 40.48 22.42 13.62
N ALA A 11 41.14 21.28 13.44
CA ALA A 11 41.12 20.53 12.19
C ALA A 11 39.78 19.80 12.08
N ASN A 12 38.85 20.33 11.28
CA ASN A 12 37.65 19.60 10.86
C ASN A 12 37.04 20.24 9.61
N GLU A 13 37.68 20.10 8.44
CA GLU A 13 37.09 20.57 7.18
C GLU A 13 37.69 19.84 5.95
N SER A 14 37.13 18.68 5.62
CA SER A 14 37.20 18.13 4.25
C SER A 14 35.92 17.38 3.85
N THR A 15 34.80 17.51 4.57
CA THR A 15 33.54 16.85 4.18
C THR A 15 32.63 17.77 3.38
N ALA A 16 32.42 17.44 2.11
CA ALA A 16 31.44 18.05 1.21
C ALA A 16 30.11 17.27 1.21
N SER A 17 29.03 17.93 0.78
CA SER A 17 27.69 17.36 0.64
C SER A 17 27.23 17.47 -0.81
N CYS A 18 26.62 16.42 -1.37
CA CYS A 18 25.93 16.50 -2.67
C CYS A 18 24.61 15.74 -2.66
N THR A 19 23.71 16.13 -3.55
CA THR A 19 22.45 15.42 -3.82
C THR A 19 22.45 14.76 -5.20
N LEU A 20 21.90 13.55 -5.28
CA LEU A 20 21.78 12.76 -6.50
C LEU A 20 20.31 12.36 -6.69
N ASP A 21 19.75 12.56 -7.89
CA ASP A 21 18.46 12.00 -8.26
C ASP A 21 18.63 10.52 -8.64
N ILE A 22 17.90 9.63 -7.99
CA ILE A 22 18.04 8.18 -8.08
C ILE A 22 16.82 7.54 -8.75
N GLY A 23 17.00 7.07 -9.98
CA GLY A 23 15.93 6.41 -10.73
C GLY A 23 15.84 4.89 -10.49
N GLY A 24 14.61 4.38 -10.49
CA GLY A 24 14.30 2.93 -10.47
C GLY A 24 14.10 2.33 -9.08
N MET A 25 14.01 3.15 -8.03
CA MET A 25 13.67 2.68 -6.69
C MET A 25 12.17 2.43 -6.56
N THR A 26 11.77 1.29 -5.99
CA THR A 26 10.34 0.90 -5.92
C THR A 26 9.91 0.39 -4.55
N CYS A 27 10.82 0.33 -3.57
CA CYS A 27 10.50 -0.10 -2.21
C CYS A 27 11.64 0.24 -1.23
N ALA A 28 11.35 0.14 0.08
CA ALA A 28 12.30 0.35 1.18
C ALA A 28 13.61 -0.43 1.04
N SER A 29 13.56 -1.67 0.51
CA SER A 29 14.76 -2.48 0.31
C SER A 29 15.70 -1.94 -0.79
N CYS A 30 15.19 -1.16 -1.74
CA CYS A 30 16.03 -0.45 -2.74
C CYS A 30 16.87 0.63 -2.05
N VAL A 31 16.24 1.36 -1.14
CA VAL A 31 16.84 2.47 -0.39
C VAL A 31 18.07 2.01 0.38
N GLY A 32 17.93 1.00 1.23
CA GLY A 32 19.04 0.47 2.03
C GLY A 32 20.18 -0.09 1.16
N ARG A 33 19.90 -0.51 -0.09
CA ARG A 33 20.93 -0.96 -1.03
C ARG A 33 21.73 0.20 -1.60
N VAL A 34 21.05 1.26 -2.05
CA VAL A 34 21.70 2.46 -2.56
C VAL A 34 22.55 3.10 -1.46
N GLU A 35 22.02 3.22 -0.24
CA GLU A 35 22.79 3.71 0.92
C GLU A 35 24.02 2.85 1.20
N LYS A 36 23.89 1.51 1.18
CA LYS A 36 25.02 0.61 1.41
C LYS A 36 26.03 0.63 0.26
N ALA A 37 25.61 0.92 -0.96
CA ALA A 37 26.50 1.05 -2.11
C ALA A 37 27.30 2.35 -2.02
N LEU A 38 26.64 3.46 -1.68
CA LEU A 38 27.28 4.77 -1.49
C LEU A 38 28.24 4.77 -0.30
N ARG A 39 27.84 4.22 0.86
CA ARG A 39 28.71 4.10 2.05
C ARG A 39 29.90 3.15 1.88
N ARG A 40 29.98 2.40 0.79
CA ARG A 40 31.12 1.54 0.46
C ARG A 40 32.15 2.22 -0.44
N VAL A 41 31.84 3.42 -0.92
CA VAL A 41 32.82 4.24 -1.63
C VAL A 41 33.75 4.84 -0.58
N ASP A 42 35.05 4.62 -0.73
CA ASP A 42 36.07 5.20 0.14
C ASP A 42 35.96 6.74 0.10
N GLY A 43 36.06 7.42 1.25
CA GLY A 43 35.78 8.85 1.38
C GLY A 43 34.34 9.22 1.71
N VAL A 44 33.36 8.31 1.65
CA VAL A 44 31.97 8.63 2.04
C VAL A 44 31.76 8.51 3.55
N ALA A 45 31.54 9.65 4.21
CA ALA A 45 31.23 9.74 5.63
C ALA A 45 29.78 9.33 5.95
N GLY A 46 28.85 9.57 5.01
CA GLY A 46 27.45 9.21 5.18
C GLY A 46 26.66 9.28 3.88
N ALA A 47 25.65 8.43 3.76
CA ALA A 47 24.68 8.50 2.65
C ALA A 47 23.28 8.15 3.17
N GLU A 48 22.31 8.96 2.79
CA GLU A 48 20.89 8.79 3.09
C GLU A 48 20.09 8.90 1.80
N VAL A 49 19.09 8.03 1.63
CA VAL A 49 18.30 7.96 0.40
C VAL A 49 16.82 8.05 0.74
N ASN A 50 16.08 8.94 0.11
CA ASN A 50 14.65 9.07 0.31
C ASN A 50 13.87 8.44 -0.85
N LEU A 51 12.97 7.51 -0.53
CA LEU A 51 12.16 6.82 -1.53
C LEU A 51 11.02 7.68 -2.09
N ALA A 52 10.50 8.62 -1.30
CA ALA A 52 9.38 9.46 -1.70
C ALA A 52 9.81 10.56 -2.68
N THR A 53 11.00 11.14 -2.47
CA THR A 53 11.57 12.16 -3.36
C THR A 53 12.52 11.58 -4.41
N GLU A 54 12.87 10.29 -4.31
CA GLU A 54 13.87 9.62 -5.14
C GLU A 54 15.26 10.30 -5.10
N VAL A 55 15.62 10.99 -4.00
CA VAL A 55 16.89 11.70 -3.84
C VAL A 55 17.83 10.96 -2.89
N ALA A 56 19.13 10.95 -3.18
CA ALA A 56 20.18 10.56 -2.26
C ALA A 56 21.02 11.78 -1.83
N THR A 57 21.19 11.98 -0.54
CA THR A 57 22.09 12.97 0.04
C THR A 57 23.34 12.27 0.55
N VAL A 58 24.51 12.69 0.08
CA VAL A 58 25.79 12.04 0.35
C VAL A 58 26.75 13.05 0.95
N ARG A 59 27.34 12.71 2.11
CA ARG A 59 28.44 13.44 2.74
C ARG A 59 29.74 12.67 2.46
N PHE A 60 30.69 13.31 1.80
CA PHE A 60 31.90 12.66 1.33
C PHE A 60 33.10 13.60 1.36
N ASP A 61 34.30 13.05 1.43
CA ASP A 61 35.54 13.78 1.24
C ASP A 61 35.79 13.94 -0.27
N PRO A 62 35.75 15.17 -0.82
CA PRO A 62 35.93 15.41 -2.25
C PRO A 62 37.37 15.15 -2.72
N THR A 63 38.32 14.92 -1.81
CA THR A 63 39.68 14.48 -2.15
C THR A 63 39.80 12.97 -2.34
N GLU A 64 38.86 12.18 -1.78
CA GLU A 64 38.85 10.71 -1.86
C GLU A 64 37.77 10.14 -2.79
N ALA A 65 36.64 10.84 -2.96
CA ALA A 65 35.54 10.40 -3.83
C ALA A 65 35.02 11.53 -4.74
N GLY A 66 34.81 11.24 -6.02
CA GLY A 66 34.16 12.14 -6.97
C GLY A 66 32.67 11.82 -7.20
N LEU A 67 31.93 12.77 -7.77
CA LEU A 67 30.52 12.55 -8.20
C LEU A 67 30.37 11.36 -9.17
N GLU A 68 31.39 11.10 -10.01
CA GLU A 68 31.41 9.94 -10.90
C GLU A 68 31.51 8.62 -10.13
N ASP A 69 32.30 8.56 -9.07
CA ASP A 69 32.43 7.36 -8.22
C ASP A 69 31.11 7.05 -7.50
N LEU A 70 30.44 8.10 -7.01
CA LEU A 70 29.13 7.99 -6.36
C LEU A 70 28.06 7.51 -7.35
N THR A 71 27.96 8.13 -8.52
CA THR A 71 26.98 7.71 -9.56
C THR A 71 27.29 6.31 -10.09
N ALA A 72 28.55 5.93 -10.27
CA ALA A 72 28.97 4.59 -10.64
C ALA A 72 28.68 3.55 -9.55
N ALA A 73 28.79 3.91 -8.27
CA ALA A 73 28.39 3.02 -7.16
C ALA A 73 26.89 2.73 -7.19
N VAL A 74 26.06 3.75 -7.45
CA VAL A 74 24.61 3.56 -7.63
C VAL A 74 24.28 2.72 -8.86
N ALA A 75 24.97 2.95 -9.98
CA ALA A 75 24.84 2.15 -11.20
C ALA A 75 25.18 0.68 -10.96
N ARG A 76 26.28 0.39 -10.23
CA ARG A 76 26.66 -0.97 -9.83
C ARG A 76 25.65 -1.63 -8.91
N ALA A 77 24.89 -0.85 -8.14
CA ALA A 77 23.80 -1.35 -7.30
C ALA A 77 22.50 -1.64 -8.10
N GLY A 78 22.46 -1.28 -9.38
CA GLY A 78 21.36 -1.55 -10.30
C GLY A 78 20.36 -0.40 -10.49
N TYR A 79 20.74 0.84 -10.13
CA TYR A 79 19.90 2.04 -10.22
C TYR A 79 20.57 3.12 -11.07
N THR A 80 19.81 4.12 -11.52
CA THR A 80 20.38 5.29 -12.22
C THR A 80 20.60 6.43 -11.24
N ALA A 81 21.68 7.19 -11.38
CA ALA A 81 21.94 8.37 -10.55
C ALA A 81 22.40 9.54 -11.41
N THR A 82 21.81 10.72 -11.19
CA THR A 82 22.23 11.98 -11.81
C THR A 82 22.50 13.04 -10.74
N PRO A 83 23.62 13.77 -10.77
CA PRO A 83 23.88 14.84 -9.81
C PRO A 83 22.85 15.96 -9.95
N ARG A 84 22.23 16.35 -8.84
CA ARG A 84 21.34 17.51 -8.78
C ARG A 84 22.21 18.76 -8.64
N ARG A 85 22.13 19.70 -9.59
CA ARG A 85 22.88 20.97 -9.53
C ARG A 85 22.12 21.97 -8.64
N GLU A 86 22.83 22.67 -7.74
CA GLU A 86 22.25 23.79 -7.00
C GLU A 86 22.00 24.99 -7.93
N ALA A 87 20.80 25.58 -7.78
CA ALA A 87 20.29 26.81 -8.39
C ALA A 87 20.42 26.94 -9.92
N GLN A 88 19.47 26.35 -10.66
CA GLN A 88 19.12 26.82 -12.01
C GLN A 88 18.02 27.90 -11.93
N PRO A 89 17.95 28.84 -12.90
CA PRO A 89 16.97 29.92 -12.92
C PRO A 89 15.53 29.41 -12.87
N ALA A 90 14.62 30.17 -12.25
CA ALA A 90 13.22 29.80 -12.01
C ALA A 90 12.46 29.37 -13.28
N ASP A 91 12.82 29.89 -14.47
CA ASP A 91 12.24 29.48 -15.76
C ASP A 91 12.71 28.08 -16.22
N GLU A 92 13.92 27.65 -15.87
CA GLU A 92 14.39 26.28 -16.07
C GLU A 92 13.80 25.33 -15.03
N LEU A 93 13.55 25.79 -13.79
CA LEU A 93 12.80 25.03 -12.78
C LEU A 93 11.34 24.85 -13.19
N LEU A 94 10.64 25.89 -13.66
CA LEU A 94 9.25 25.79 -14.14
C LEU A 94 9.15 24.99 -15.45
N GLY A 95 10.15 25.07 -16.33
CA GLY A 95 10.26 24.25 -17.53
C GLY A 95 10.63 22.80 -17.25
N ALA A 96 11.53 22.55 -16.30
CA ALA A 96 11.90 21.22 -15.83
C ALA A 96 10.77 20.58 -15.02
N GLU A 97 10.06 21.34 -14.18
CA GLU A 97 8.85 20.93 -13.47
C GLU A 97 7.73 20.62 -14.44
N ALA A 98 7.44 21.47 -15.44
CA ALA A 98 6.44 21.14 -16.47
C ALA A 98 6.83 19.88 -17.27
N SER A 99 8.12 19.67 -17.53
CA SER A 99 8.61 18.45 -18.19
C SER A 99 8.61 17.21 -17.28
N SER A 100 8.79 17.40 -15.97
CA SER A 100 8.74 16.39 -14.91
C SER A 100 7.30 15.98 -14.63
N GLU A 101 6.39 16.95 -14.49
CA GLU A 101 4.95 16.75 -14.37
C GLU A 101 4.40 15.99 -15.58
N GLY A 102 4.84 16.34 -16.79
CA GLY A 102 4.50 15.62 -18.01
C GLY A 102 5.01 14.17 -18.02
N ARG A 103 6.22 13.91 -17.48
CA ARG A 103 6.78 12.56 -17.32
C ARG A 103 6.05 11.75 -16.25
N ASP A 104 5.74 12.35 -15.11
CA ASP A 104 4.99 11.72 -14.01
C ASP A 104 3.55 11.41 -14.42
N GLU A 105 2.92 12.28 -15.21
CA GLU A 105 1.59 12.08 -15.75
C GLU A 105 1.57 10.99 -16.83
N ALA A 106 2.58 10.94 -17.70
CA ALA A 106 2.77 9.84 -18.64
C ALA A 106 2.99 8.51 -17.92
N HIS A 107 3.80 8.49 -16.84
CA HIS A 107 4.03 7.30 -16.02
C HIS A 107 2.76 6.82 -15.32
N LEU A 108 2.01 7.73 -14.69
CA LEU A 108 0.72 7.43 -14.06
C LEU A 108 -0.31 6.91 -15.07
N THR A 109 -0.34 7.49 -16.26
CA THR A 109 -1.23 7.05 -17.34
C THR A 109 -0.82 5.67 -17.85
N ALA A 110 0.47 5.41 -18.02
CA ALA A 110 0.98 4.10 -18.41
C ALA A 110 0.65 3.02 -17.36
N LEU A 111 0.85 3.30 -16.06
CA LEU A 111 0.45 2.40 -14.98
C LEU A 111 -1.06 2.16 -14.99
N ARG A 112 -1.86 3.22 -15.18
CA ARG A 112 -3.32 3.13 -15.29
C ARG A 112 -3.75 2.18 -16.41
N THR A 113 -3.24 2.39 -17.61
CA THR A 113 -3.56 1.56 -18.77
C THR A 113 -3.11 0.12 -18.55
N LYS A 114 -1.90 -0.10 -18.02
CA LYS A 114 -1.38 -1.44 -17.74
C LYS A 114 -2.28 -2.21 -16.79
N TRP A 115 -2.62 -1.66 -15.62
CA TRP A 115 -3.44 -2.40 -14.66
C TRP A 115 -4.87 -2.61 -15.16
N GLN A 116 -5.47 -1.63 -15.84
CA GLN A 116 -6.83 -1.74 -16.38
C GLN A 116 -6.94 -2.80 -17.47
N VAL A 117 -6.02 -2.79 -18.43
CA VAL A 117 -5.98 -3.80 -19.50
C VAL A 117 -5.69 -5.18 -18.92
N THR A 118 -4.72 -5.30 -18.01
CA THR A 118 -4.38 -6.58 -17.38
C THR A 118 -5.56 -7.12 -16.56
N LEU A 119 -6.28 -6.26 -15.84
CA LEU A 119 -7.47 -6.66 -15.07
C LEU A 119 -8.62 -7.06 -16.00
N ALA A 120 -8.89 -6.28 -17.05
CA ALA A 120 -9.96 -6.59 -18.00
C ALA A 120 -9.70 -7.92 -18.71
N VAL A 121 -8.46 -8.17 -19.15
CA VAL A 121 -8.08 -9.44 -19.76
C VAL A 121 -8.12 -10.57 -18.72
N GLY A 122 -7.58 -10.37 -17.52
CA GLY A 122 -7.62 -11.38 -16.45
C GLY A 122 -9.05 -11.77 -16.05
N LEU A 123 -9.94 -10.80 -15.86
CA LEU A 123 -11.36 -11.05 -15.58
C LEU A 123 -12.07 -11.66 -16.80
N GLY A 124 -11.73 -11.25 -18.02
CA GLY A 124 -12.27 -11.83 -19.24
C GLY A 124 -11.88 -13.30 -19.41
N LEU A 125 -10.63 -13.64 -19.13
CA LEU A 125 -10.16 -15.03 -19.06
C LEU A 125 -10.87 -15.78 -17.93
N MET A 126 -11.04 -15.18 -16.76
CA MET A 126 -11.77 -15.80 -15.67
C MET A 126 -13.21 -16.12 -16.06
N VAL A 127 -13.94 -15.18 -16.67
CA VAL A 127 -15.30 -15.44 -17.18
C VAL A 127 -15.27 -16.55 -18.22
N LEU A 128 -14.35 -16.48 -19.18
CA LEU A 128 -14.21 -17.49 -20.24
C LEU A 128 -13.94 -18.90 -19.67
N MET A 129 -13.17 -19.00 -18.59
CA MET A 129 -12.87 -20.28 -17.93
C MET A 129 -14.03 -20.82 -17.08
N TYR A 130 -14.91 -19.95 -16.61
CA TYR A 130 -16.08 -20.31 -15.78
C TYR A 130 -17.36 -20.55 -16.58
N VAL A 131 -17.42 -20.12 -17.84
CA VAL A 131 -18.54 -20.45 -18.74
C VAL A 131 -18.33 -21.88 -19.31
N PRO A 132 -19.34 -22.75 -19.26
CA PRO A 132 -19.27 -24.04 -19.96
C PRO A 132 -19.25 -23.80 -21.47
N LEU A 133 -18.16 -24.19 -22.12
CA LEU A 133 -17.98 -24.12 -23.57
C LEU A 133 -17.91 -25.53 -24.15
N TYR A 134 -18.19 -25.66 -25.45
CA TYR A 134 -18.10 -26.94 -26.15
C TYR A 134 -16.63 -27.32 -26.38
N LEU A 135 -16.32 -28.62 -26.33
CA LEU A 135 -14.93 -29.10 -26.39
C LEU A 135 -14.26 -28.81 -27.74
N ASP A 136 -14.99 -28.76 -28.86
CA ASP A 136 -14.45 -28.38 -30.17
C ASP A 136 -13.93 -26.93 -30.23
N THR A 137 -14.42 -26.04 -29.37
CA THR A 137 -13.84 -24.69 -29.26
C THR A 137 -12.49 -24.67 -28.53
N MET A 138 -12.10 -25.75 -27.85
CA MET A 138 -10.89 -25.79 -27.01
C MET A 138 -9.59 -25.81 -27.83
N ASP A 139 -9.60 -26.47 -28.99
CA ASP A 139 -8.39 -26.78 -29.78
C ASP A 139 -7.61 -25.52 -30.20
N TRP A 140 -8.32 -24.45 -30.53
CA TRP A 140 -7.71 -23.16 -30.86
C TRP A 140 -7.75 -22.17 -29.69
N LEU A 141 -8.71 -22.31 -28.77
CA LEU A 141 -8.93 -21.37 -27.67
C LEU A 141 -7.83 -21.47 -26.61
N MET A 142 -7.39 -22.67 -26.23
CA MET A 142 -6.33 -22.84 -25.22
C MET A 142 -4.98 -22.26 -25.67
N PRO A 143 -4.50 -22.51 -26.92
CA PRO A 143 -3.35 -21.80 -27.47
C PRO A 143 -3.55 -20.28 -27.55
N ALA A 144 -4.76 -19.82 -27.90
CA ALA A 144 -5.07 -18.38 -27.94
C ALA A 144 -5.01 -17.74 -26.54
N ILE A 145 -5.54 -18.40 -25.51
CA ILE A 145 -5.44 -17.97 -24.10
C ILE A 145 -3.97 -17.88 -23.69
N LEU A 146 -3.15 -18.89 -24.01
CA LEU A 146 -1.72 -18.86 -23.75
C LEU A 146 -1.06 -17.64 -24.41
N VAL A 147 -1.32 -17.37 -25.69
CA VAL A 147 -0.73 -16.21 -26.40
C VAL A 147 -1.15 -14.89 -25.76
N VAL A 148 -2.45 -14.71 -25.49
CA VAL A 148 -2.98 -13.49 -24.86
C VAL A 148 -2.38 -13.32 -23.46
N ALA A 149 -2.37 -14.36 -22.64
CA ALA A 149 -1.80 -14.34 -21.30
C ALA A 149 -0.30 -14.04 -21.34
N THR A 150 0.45 -14.63 -22.26
CA THR A 150 1.88 -14.36 -22.47
C THR A 150 2.13 -12.89 -22.77
N VAL A 151 1.42 -12.34 -23.76
CA VAL A 151 1.59 -10.94 -24.18
C VAL A 151 1.31 -10.00 -23.02
N VAL A 152 0.18 -10.18 -22.33
CA VAL A 152 -0.23 -9.29 -21.24
C VAL A 152 0.68 -9.44 -20.02
N GLN A 153 1.02 -10.67 -19.63
CA GLN A 153 1.90 -10.97 -18.48
C GLN A 153 3.25 -10.27 -18.61
N PHE A 154 3.92 -10.43 -19.76
CA PHE A 154 5.26 -9.88 -19.94
C PHE A 154 5.26 -8.41 -20.33
N TRP A 155 4.20 -7.89 -20.96
CA TRP A 155 4.05 -6.46 -21.21
C TRP A 155 3.77 -5.67 -19.93
N ALA A 156 2.77 -6.08 -19.15
CA ALA A 156 2.39 -5.41 -17.90
C ALA A 156 3.43 -5.66 -16.80
N GLY A 157 3.97 -6.89 -16.73
CA GLY A 157 4.91 -7.32 -15.70
C GLY A 157 6.37 -6.98 -15.97
N ARG A 158 6.69 -6.39 -17.13
CA ARG A 158 8.09 -6.12 -17.56
C ARG A 158 8.94 -5.46 -16.47
N GLU A 159 8.39 -4.45 -15.81
CA GLU A 159 9.08 -3.71 -14.75
C GLU A 159 9.28 -4.56 -13.50
N VAL A 160 8.27 -5.36 -13.11
CA VAL A 160 8.33 -6.26 -11.96
C VAL A 160 9.38 -7.36 -12.19
N TYR A 161 9.34 -8.03 -13.34
CA TYR A 161 10.30 -9.08 -13.70
C TYR A 161 11.73 -8.56 -13.80
N ARG A 162 11.94 -7.39 -14.44
CA ARG A 162 13.26 -6.77 -14.55
C ARG A 162 13.80 -6.40 -13.17
N ALA A 163 12.98 -5.80 -12.30
CA ALA A 163 13.38 -5.45 -10.94
C ALA A 163 13.69 -6.67 -10.08
N ALA A 164 12.90 -7.75 -10.21
CA ALA A 164 13.14 -9.02 -9.53
C ALA A 164 14.45 -9.66 -9.98
N TRP A 165 14.72 -9.68 -11.28
CA TRP A 165 15.95 -10.22 -11.85
C TRP A 165 17.19 -9.44 -11.41
N THR A 166 17.11 -8.10 -11.42
CA THR A 166 18.18 -7.24 -10.89
C THR A 166 18.44 -7.54 -9.41
N ALA A 167 17.38 -7.66 -8.59
CA ALA A 167 17.53 -8.02 -7.18
C ALA A 167 18.20 -9.39 -7.00
N ALA A 168 17.80 -10.39 -7.79
CA ALA A 168 18.38 -11.73 -7.75
C ALA A 168 19.88 -11.73 -8.12
N ARG A 169 20.28 -11.03 -9.18
CA ARG A 169 21.72 -10.88 -9.55
C ARG A 169 22.55 -10.32 -8.41
N HIS A 170 21.98 -9.38 -7.64
CA HIS A 170 22.65 -8.77 -6.50
C HIS A 170 22.44 -9.52 -5.18
N ARG A 171 22.02 -10.80 -5.23
CA ARG A 171 21.79 -11.69 -4.06
C ARG A 171 20.88 -11.06 -3.01
N SER A 172 19.77 -10.52 -3.47
CA SER A 172 18.80 -9.83 -2.63
C SER A 172 17.38 -10.19 -3.06
N ALA A 173 16.45 -10.10 -2.12
CA ALA A 173 15.02 -10.28 -2.39
C ALA A 173 14.27 -9.02 -2.00
N ASN A 174 13.25 -8.67 -2.80
CA ASN A 174 12.35 -7.56 -2.52
C ASN A 174 10.92 -7.93 -2.89
N MET A 175 10.01 -6.97 -2.77
CA MET A 175 8.61 -7.12 -3.17
C MET A 175 8.44 -7.62 -4.61
N ASN A 176 9.25 -7.11 -5.55
CA ASN A 176 9.19 -7.57 -6.94
C ASN A 176 9.55 -9.05 -7.06
N THR A 177 10.48 -9.54 -6.23
CA THR A 177 10.85 -10.96 -6.19
C THR A 177 9.65 -11.83 -5.80
N LEU A 178 8.87 -11.44 -4.79
CA LEU A 178 7.68 -12.20 -4.36
C LEU A 178 6.63 -12.25 -5.46
N VAL A 179 6.31 -11.09 -6.06
CA VAL A 179 5.31 -11.00 -7.13
C VAL A 179 5.76 -11.76 -8.37
N ALA A 180 7.00 -11.54 -8.83
CA ALA A 180 7.54 -12.22 -10.01
C ALA A 180 7.60 -13.74 -9.84
N LEU A 181 7.91 -14.22 -8.62
CA LEU A 181 7.90 -15.66 -8.32
C LEU A 181 6.46 -16.19 -8.32
N GLY A 182 5.53 -15.54 -7.61
CA GLY A 182 4.14 -15.99 -7.53
C GLY A 182 3.44 -16.03 -8.88
N THR A 183 3.51 -14.93 -9.65
CA THR A 183 2.90 -14.87 -10.98
C THR A 183 3.68 -15.70 -12.01
N GLY A 184 5.01 -15.80 -11.86
CA GLY A 184 5.86 -16.63 -12.72
C GLY A 184 5.58 -18.13 -12.55
N VAL A 185 5.37 -18.62 -11.33
CA VAL A 185 5.02 -20.02 -11.06
C VAL A 185 3.62 -20.34 -11.57
N ALA A 186 2.63 -19.48 -11.31
CA ALA A 186 1.26 -19.66 -11.82
C ALA A 186 1.22 -19.71 -13.36
N TYR A 187 1.88 -18.75 -14.02
CA TYR A 187 1.99 -18.72 -15.47
C TYR A 187 2.78 -19.92 -16.02
N GLY A 188 3.91 -20.26 -15.41
CA GLY A 188 4.78 -21.35 -15.85
C GLY A 188 4.10 -22.72 -15.77
N TYR A 189 3.37 -22.99 -14.69
CA TYR A 189 2.54 -24.18 -14.54
C TYR A 189 1.47 -24.24 -15.65
N SER A 190 0.74 -23.14 -15.85
CA SER A 190 -0.32 -23.04 -16.85
C SER A 190 0.21 -23.26 -18.27
N ALA A 191 1.36 -22.68 -18.59
CA ALA A 191 2.02 -22.84 -19.87
C ALA A 191 2.51 -24.28 -20.09
N PHE A 192 3.04 -24.94 -19.05
CA PHE A 192 3.46 -26.34 -19.12
C PHE A 192 2.28 -27.27 -19.40
N VAL A 193 1.19 -27.13 -18.64
CA VAL A 193 -0.04 -27.90 -18.82
C VAL A 193 -0.64 -27.68 -20.22
N THR A 194 -0.62 -26.45 -20.72
CA THR A 194 -1.17 -26.12 -22.05
C THR A 194 -0.34 -26.67 -23.21
N LEU A 195 0.99 -26.65 -23.10
CA LEU A 195 1.90 -27.07 -24.18
C LEU A 195 2.19 -28.58 -24.17
N TRP A 196 2.13 -29.23 -23.00
CA TRP A 196 2.44 -30.64 -22.82
C TRP A 196 1.41 -31.36 -21.92
N PRO A 197 0.11 -31.39 -22.31
CA PRO A 197 -0.95 -31.99 -21.49
C PRO A 197 -0.69 -33.47 -21.17
N ALA A 198 -0.27 -34.27 -22.15
CA ALA A 198 0.04 -35.69 -21.95
C ALA A 198 1.19 -35.93 -20.94
N ALA A 199 2.18 -35.02 -20.89
CA ALA A 199 3.25 -35.12 -19.90
C ALA A 199 2.75 -34.73 -18.50
N ALA A 200 1.86 -33.75 -18.40
CA ALA A 200 1.24 -33.34 -17.15
C ALA A 200 0.38 -34.46 -16.57
N GLU A 201 -0.43 -35.13 -17.39
CA GLU A 201 -1.23 -36.31 -16.99
C GLU A 201 -0.35 -37.46 -16.51
N ARG A 202 0.73 -37.78 -17.24
CA ARG A 202 1.68 -38.82 -16.82
C ARG A 202 2.30 -38.54 -15.44
N TRP A 203 2.39 -37.28 -15.06
CA TRP A 203 2.91 -36.86 -13.76
C TRP A 203 1.81 -36.69 -12.70
N GLY A 204 0.56 -37.03 -13.01
CA GLY A 204 -0.58 -36.90 -12.11
C GLY A 204 -0.95 -35.44 -11.80
N LEU A 205 -0.59 -34.50 -12.67
CA LEU A 205 -0.94 -33.09 -12.51
C LEU A 205 -2.35 -32.83 -13.02
N PRO A 206 -3.16 -32.02 -12.31
CA PRO A 206 -4.47 -31.61 -12.82
C PRO A 206 -4.31 -30.63 -13.98
N LEU A 207 -5.12 -30.80 -15.02
CA LEU A 207 -5.08 -29.97 -16.23
C LEU A 207 -5.68 -28.55 -16.07
N HIS A 208 -5.92 -28.11 -14.83
CA HIS A 208 -6.36 -26.76 -14.54
C HIS A 208 -5.29 -25.74 -14.88
N VAL A 209 -5.65 -24.66 -15.56
CA VAL A 209 -4.73 -23.53 -15.80
C VAL A 209 -5.10 -22.34 -14.92
N TYR A 210 -4.10 -21.49 -14.64
CA TYR A 210 -4.13 -20.36 -13.72
C TYR A 210 -3.63 -19.06 -14.37
N PHE A 211 -3.85 -18.91 -15.69
CA PHE A 211 -3.43 -17.72 -16.43
C PHE A 211 -4.16 -16.47 -15.92
N GLU A 212 -5.47 -16.59 -15.68
CA GLU A 212 -6.34 -15.57 -15.11
C GLU A 212 -5.87 -15.15 -13.72
N THR A 213 -5.52 -16.11 -12.86
CA THR A 213 -4.99 -15.86 -11.52
C THR A 213 -3.71 -15.03 -11.60
N SER A 214 -2.75 -15.42 -12.45
CA SER A 214 -1.50 -14.69 -12.65
C SER A 214 -1.72 -13.23 -13.11
N LEU A 215 -2.60 -13.02 -14.11
CA LEU A 215 -2.90 -11.69 -14.64
C LEU A 215 -3.64 -10.83 -13.61
N VAL A 216 -4.64 -11.37 -12.92
CA VAL A 216 -5.41 -10.64 -11.90
C VAL A 216 -4.50 -10.19 -10.75
N ILE A 217 -3.61 -11.06 -10.27
CA ILE A 217 -2.61 -10.69 -9.25
C ILE A 217 -1.74 -9.54 -9.75
N LEU A 218 -1.20 -9.66 -10.97
CA LEU A 218 -0.34 -8.64 -11.55
C LEU A 218 -1.08 -7.31 -11.71
N ALA A 219 -2.34 -7.35 -12.15
CA ALA A 219 -3.19 -6.18 -12.29
C ALA A 219 -3.45 -5.48 -10.95
N LEU A 220 -3.77 -6.24 -9.89
CA LEU A 220 -4.03 -5.68 -8.56
C LEU A 220 -2.77 -5.08 -7.92
N VAL A 221 -1.60 -5.70 -8.13
CA VAL A 221 -0.31 -5.13 -7.72
C VAL A 221 -0.03 -3.82 -8.46
N LEU A 222 -0.24 -3.78 -9.77
CA LEU A 222 -0.06 -2.57 -10.58
C LEU A 222 -1.08 -1.48 -10.21
N ALA A 223 -2.32 -1.84 -9.87
CA ALA A 223 -3.32 -0.93 -9.36
C ALA A 223 -2.89 -0.33 -8.01
N GLY A 224 -2.32 -1.15 -7.11
CA GLY A 224 -1.71 -0.69 -5.86
C GLY A 224 -0.60 0.34 -6.09
N ARG A 225 0.31 0.09 -7.04
CA ARG A 225 1.36 1.04 -7.44
C ARG A 225 0.83 2.31 -8.07
N TRP A 226 -0.21 2.20 -8.88
CA TRP A 226 -0.87 3.35 -9.48
C TRP A 226 -1.52 4.23 -8.40
N LEU A 227 -2.21 3.61 -7.43
CA LEU A 227 -2.79 4.31 -6.28
C LEU A 227 -1.70 4.98 -5.42
N GLU A 228 -0.60 4.27 -5.17
CA GLU A 228 0.59 4.80 -4.51
C GLU A 228 1.13 6.05 -5.22
N ALA A 229 1.42 5.93 -6.51
CA ALA A 229 2.00 7.03 -7.30
C ALA A 229 1.02 8.21 -7.40
N ARG A 230 -0.28 7.93 -7.56
CA ARG A 230 -1.33 8.96 -7.56
C ARG A 230 -1.41 9.67 -6.22
N ALA A 231 -1.31 8.93 -5.12
CA ALA A 231 -1.34 9.50 -3.78
C ALA A 231 -0.11 10.39 -3.56
N LYS A 232 1.10 9.92 -3.90
CA LYS A 232 2.33 10.71 -3.87
C LYS A 232 2.19 12.02 -4.66
N LYS A 233 1.65 11.97 -5.88
CA LYS A 233 1.36 13.18 -6.68
C LYS A 233 0.37 14.12 -5.98
N GLN A 234 -0.71 13.58 -5.40
CA GLN A 234 -1.69 14.40 -4.67
C GLN A 234 -1.11 15.03 -3.39
N THR A 235 -0.13 14.40 -2.76
CA THR A 235 0.51 14.90 -1.54
C THR A 235 1.62 15.92 -1.84
N ALA A 236 2.26 15.85 -3.01
CA ALA A 236 3.18 16.87 -3.51
C ALA A 236 2.50 18.21 -3.86
N ALA A 237 1.18 18.20 -4.10
CA ALA A 237 0.40 19.38 -4.49
C ALA A 237 0.43 20.53 -3.46
N ALA A 238 0.75 20.26 -2.19
CA ALA A 238 0.88 21.31 -1.18
C ALA A 238 2.10 22.21 -1.44
N ILE A 239 3.23 21.64 -1.91
CA ILE A 239 4.40 22.42 -2.32
C ILE A 239 4.09 23.18 -3.61
N THR A 240 3.49 22.51 -4.60
CA THR A 240 3.10 23.17 -5.86
C THR A 240 2.15 24.35 -5.61
N ALA A 241 1.25 24.22 -4.64
CA ALA A 241 0.37 25.31 -4.23
C ALA A 241 1.14 26.50 -3.64
N LEU A 242 2.18 26.26 -2.83
CA LEU A 242 3.06 27.31 -2.28
C LEU A 242 3.90 27.98 -3.38
N VAL A 243 4.51 27.22 -4.28
CA VAL A 243 5.27 27.74 -5.43
C VAL A 243 4.38 28.58 -6.34
N GLY A 244 3.14 28.13 -6.57
CA GLY A 244 2.13 28.86 -7.33
C GLY A 244 1.65 30.16 -6.68
N LEU A 245 2.07 30.47 -5.45
CA LEU A 245 1.76 31.76 -4.82
C LEU A 245 2.62 32.89 -5.38
N ALA A 246 3.87 32.62 -5.80
CA ALA A 246 4.77 33.64 -6.32
C ALA A 246 4.23 34.28 -7.61
N PRO A 247 4.11 35.62 -7.67
CA PRO A 247 3.74 36.29 -8.91
C PRO A 247 4.91 36.27 -9.90
N LYS A 248 4.60 36.14 -11.20
CA LYS A 248 5.59 36.03 -12.29
C LYS A 248 6.20 37.37 -12.71
N THR A 249 5.57 38.48 -12.33
CA THR A 249 5.94 39.82 -12.76
C THR A 249 5.90 40.78 -11.58
N ALA A 250 6.79 41.77 -11.58
CA ALA A 250 6.84 42.84 -10.61
C ALA A 250 6.83 44.20 -11.33
N ARG A 251 6.23 45.21 -10.70
CA ARG A 251 6.20 46.57 -11.22
C ARG A 251 7.23 47.43 -10.52
N VAL A 252 8.37 47.66 -11.18
CA VAL A 252 9.50 48.39 -10.61
C VAL A 252 9.46 49.86 -11.03
N LEU A 253 9.78 50.78 -10.12
CA LEU A 253 10.05 52.18 -10.42
C LEU A 253 11.55 52.34 -10.75
N ARG A 254 11.88 52.52 -12.03
CA ARG A 254 13.23 52.87 -12.49
C ARG A 254 13.15 54.19 -13.26
N ASP A 255 14.08 55.11 -13.01
CA ASP A 255 14.13 56.43 -13.67
C ASP A 255 12.83 57.25 -13.59
N GLY A 256 12.07 57.09 -12.50
CA GLY A 256 10.79 57.78 -12.28
C GLY A 256 9.61 57.23 -13.07
N ALA A 257 9.77 56.12 -13.82
CA ALA A 257 8.72 55.45 -14.57
C ALA A 257 8.40 54.05 -13.99
N GLU A 258 7.13 53.64 -14.07
CA GLU A 258 6.68 52.29 -13.75
C GLU A 258 6.98 51.34 -14.93
N VAL A 259 7.75 50.27 -14.69
CA VAL A 259 8.06 49.24 -15.68
C VAL A 259 7.70 47.87 -15.12
N ASP A 260 6.89 47.11 -15.86
CA ASP A 260 6.58 45.72 -15.52
C ASP A 260 7.72 44.82 -16.04
N VAL A 261 8.38 44.10 -15.13
CA VAL A 261 9.48 43.17 -15.42
C VAL A 261 9.15 41.77 -14.89
N PRO A 262 9.73 40.71 -15.47
CA PRO A 262 9.74 39.39 -14.83
C PRO A 262 10.32 39.47 -13.41
N VAL A 263 9.75 38.73 -12.45
CA VAL A 263 10.14 38.82 -11.03
C VAL A 263 11.62 38.47 -10.80
N GLU A 264 12.21 37.68 -11.70
CA GLU A 264 13.61 37.27 -11.68
C GLU A 264 14.57 38.41 -12.03
N GLN A 265 14.06 39.51 -12.63
CA GLN A 265 14.84 40.71 -12.97
C GLN A 265 14.78 41.79 -11.89
N VAL A 266 14.04 41.54 -10.80
CA VAL A 266 14.02 42.42 -9.63
C VAL A 266 15.31 42.20 -8.84
N VAL A 267 15.98 43.29 -8.50
CA VAL A 267 17.21 43.25 -7.70
C VAL A 267 16.98 43.89 -6.33
N VAL A 268 17.77 43.48 -5.34
CA VAL A 268 17.74 44.09 -4.01
C VAL A 268 17.96 45.60 -4.13
N GLY A 269 17.11 46.38 -3.45
CA GLY A 269 17.10 47.85 -3.51
C GLY A 269 16.15 48.47 -4.53
N ASP A 270 15.59 47.69 -5.47
CA ASP A 270 14.55 48.17 -6.39
C ASP A 270 13.32 48.68 -5.62
N LEU A 271 12.72 49.77 -6.10
CA LEU A 271 11.44 50.27 -5.59
C LEU A 271 10.31 49.62 -6.39
N VAL A 272 9.43 48.88 -5.73
CA VAL A 272 8.37 48.09 -6.36
C VAL A 272 7.01 48.61 -5.92
N ARG A 273 6.11 48.88 -6.87
CA ARG A 273 4.76 49.33 -6.58
C ARG A 273 3.81 48.15 -6.50
N VAL A 274 3.05 48.07 -5.42
CA VAL A 274 2.02 47.05 -5.20
C VAL A 274 0.67 47.74 -5.05
N ARG A 275 -0.26 47.45 -5.96
CA ARG A 275 -1.62 48.01 -5.95
C ARG A 275 -2.60 47.15 -5.14
N PRO A 276 -3.75 47.68 -4.72
CA PRO A 276 -4.79 46.89 -4.06
C PRO A 276 -5.20 45.70 -4.94
N GLY A 277 -5.27 44.51 -4.34
CA GLY A 277 -5.57 43.25 -5.01
C GLY A 277 -4.37 42.57 -5.67
N GLU A 278 -3.21 43.22 -5.77
CA GLU A 278 -1.98 42.60 -6.28
C GLU A 278 -1.26 41.81 -5.17
N LYS A 279 -0.52 40.78 -5.58
CA LYS A 279 0.41 40.08 -4.68
C LYS A 279 1.70 40.86 -4.58
N VAL A 280 2.29 40.88 -3.38
CA VAL A 280 3.63 41.41 -3.16
C VAL A 280 4.63 40.52 -3.91
N PRO A 281 5.48 41.04 -4.81
CA PRO A 281 6.29 40.18 -5.67
C PRO A 281 7.58 39.65 -5.03
N VAL A 282 8.19 40.42 -4.14
CA VAL A 282 9.43 40.09 -3.43
C VAL A 282 9.36 40.62 -2.00
N ASP A 283 10.20 40.13 -1.11
CA ASP A 283 10.27 40.64 0.25
C ASP A 283 10.83 42.07 0.24
N GLY A 284 10.29 42.93 1.11
CA GLY A 284 10.71 44.33 1.14
C GLY A 284 10.22 45.11 2.34
N VAL A 285 10.62 46.38 2.39
CA VAL A 285 10.17 47.35 3.39
C VAL A 285 9.32 48.41 2.71
N VAL A 286 8.17 48.74 3.28
CA VAL A 286 7.29 49.81 2.77
C VAL A 286 8.02 51.15 2.91
N THR A 287 8.22 51.85 1.80
CA THR A 287 8.80 53.20 1.79
C THR A 287 7.73 54.27 1.68
N GLU A 288 6.63 53.99 0.98
CA GLU A 288 5.53 54.93 0.79
C GLU A 288 4.17 54.23 0.83
N GLY A 289 3.17 54.92 1.40
CA GLY A 289 1.79 54.44 1.50
C GLY A 289 1.48 53.67 2.78
N ALA A 290 0.22 53.26 2.91
CA ALA A 290 -0.28 52.40 3.97
C ALA A 290 -1.31 51.44 3.39
N THR A 291 -1.33 50.21 3.88
CA THR A 291 -2.27 49.18 3.40
C THR A 291 -2.49 48.09 4.45
N ALA A 292 -3.56 47.32 4.30
CA ALA A 292 -3.71 46.04 4.98
C ALA A 292 -3.19 44.91 4.06
N VAL A 293 -2.30 44.08 4.57
CA VAL A 293 -1.74 42.92 3.86
C VAL A 293 -2.32 41.65 4.47
N ASP A 294 -2.88 40.79 3.62
CA ASP A 294 -3.33 39.46 4.00
C ASP A 294 -2.17 38.47 3.88
N GLU A 295 -1.62 38.10 5.04
CA GLU A 295 -0.52 37.15 5.19
C GLU A 295 -1.01 35.72 5.52
N SER A 296 -2.34 35.48 5.50
CA SER A 296 -2.97 34.22 5.96
C SER A 296 -2.43 32.96 5.29
N MET A 297 -1.98 33.07 4.04
CA MET A 297 -1.45 31.94 3.26
C MET A 297 -0.07 31.48 3.72
N LEU A 298 0.68 32.33 4.43
CA LEU A 298 2.04 32.04 4.92
C LEU A 298 2.10 31.96 6.44
N THR A 299 1.37 32.83 7.15
CA THR A 299 1.37 32.88 8.62
C THR A 299 0.25 32.04 9.23
N GLY A 300 -0.78 31.68 8.44
CA GLY A 300 -1.99 31.01 8.92
C GLY A 300 -2.93 31.91 9.71
N GLU A 301 -2.65 33.21 9.82
CA GLU A 301 -3.48 34.17 10.55
C GLU A 301 -4.58 34.74 9.65
N SER A 302 -5.84 34.62 10.08
CA SER A 302 -7.01 34.95 9.24
C SER A 302 -7.28 36.45 9.07
N LEU A 303 -6.67 37.30 9.90
CA LEU A 303 -6.88 38.74 9.90
C LEU A 303 -5.76 39.44 9.12
N PRO A 304 -6.08 40.36 8.18
CA PRO A 304 -5.07 41.19 7.53
C PRO A 304 -4.30 42.04 8.54
N VAL A 305 -3.00 42.20 8.30
CA VAL A 305 -2.08 42.99 9.11
C VAL A 305 -1.90 44.37 8.46
N ASP A 306 -2.08 45.43 9.24
CA ASP A 306 -1.84 46.80 8.76
C ASP A 306 -0.34 47.05 8.60
N LYS A 307 0.04 47.68 7.49
CA LYS A 307 1.43 48.01 7.11
C LYS A 307 1.53 49.48 6.71
N THR A 308 2.54 50.14 7.24
CA THR A 308 2.87 51.55 7.04
C THR A 308 4.35 51.71 6.67
N ALA A 309 4.78 52.93 6.35
CA ALA A 309 6.18 53.18 6.01
C ALA A 309 7.13 52.74 7.13
N GLY A 310 8.13 51.94 6.77
CA GLY A 310 9.06 51.29 7.69
C GLY A 310 8.72 49.83 8.01
N ASP A 311 7.48 49.39 7.76
CA ASP A 311 7.08 48.00 8.01
C ASP A 311 7.56 47.04 6.91
N THR A 312 7.87 45.81 7.30
CA THR A 312 8.26 44.74 6.38
C THR A 312 7.03 44.07 5.77
N VAL A 313 7.15 43.72 4.48
CA VAL A 313 6.17 42.91 3.74
C VAL A 313 6.84 41.68 3.17
N ILE A 314 6.10 40.58 3.16
CA ILE A 314 6.57 39.28 2.69
C ILE A 314 6.05 39.05 1.26
N GLY A 315 6.90 38.52 0.39
CA GLY A 315 6.56 38.12 -0.97
C GLY A 315 5.38 37.12 -0.99
N ALA A 316 4.63 37.16 -2.08
CA ALA A 316 3.41 36.40 -2.34
C ALA A 316 2.19 36.67 -1.42
N THR A 317 2.31 37.53 -0.42
CA THR A 317 1.17 38.02 0.38
C THR A 317 0.25 38.93 -0.43
N LEU A 318 -1.02 39.03 -0.05
CA LEU A 318 -2.03 39.76 -0.83
C LEU A 318 -2.25 41.16 -0.27
N ASN A 319 -1.98 42.18 -1.09
CA ASN A 319 -2.28 43.55 -0.75
C ASN A 319 -3.80 43.81 -0.86
N ARG A 320 -4.49 44.30 0.20
CA ARG A 320 -5.96 44.42 0.22
C ARG A 320 -6.49 45.79 -0.19
N THR A 321 -6.05 46.86 0.47
CA THR A 321 -6.76 48.15 0.47
C THR A 321 -6.00 49.31 -0.16
N GLY A 322 -4.73 49.51 0.21
CA GLY A 322 -3.92 50.67 -0.20
C GLY A 322 -2.89 50.34 -1.29
N THR A 323 -2.39 51.38 -1.97
CA THR A 323 -1.20 51.24 -2.83
C THR A 323 0.03 51.53 -1.98
N VAL A 324 1.03 50.66 -2.07
CA VAL A 324 2.31 50.84 -1.37
C VAL A 324 3.47 50.75 -2.35
N VAL A 325 4.53 51.50 -2.05
CA VAL A 325 5.85 51.34 -2.68
C VAL A 325 6.74 50.65 -1.66
N ILE A 326 7.38 49.57 -2.07
CA ILE A 326 8.25 48.76 -1.24
C ILE A 326 9.66 48.77 -1.81
N ARG A 327 10.67 48.81 -0.95
CA ARG A 327 12.07 48.58 -1.34
C ARG A 327 12.38 47.10 -1.19
N ALA A 328 12.77 46.45 -2.27
CA ALA A 328 13.14 45.03 -2.26
C ALA A 328 14.33 44.78 -1.31
N THR A 329 14.18 43.85 -0.37
CA THR A 329 15.23 43.45 0.57
C THR A 329 15.78 42.05 0.28
N ALA A 330 14.94 41.15 -0.23
CA ALA A 330 15.35 39.80 -0.66
C ALA A 330 14.59 39.40 -1.94
N VAL A 331 15.28 38.71 -2.85
CA VAL A 331 14.77 38.34 -4.18
C VAL A 331 15.18 36.91 -4.54
N GLY A 332 14.45 36.25 -5.45
CA GLY A 332 14.76 34.89 -5.89
C GLY A 332 14.80 33.87 -4.74
N ALA A 333 15.90 33.13 -4.63
CA ALA A 333 16.11 32.08 -3.62
C ALA A 333 16.19 32.62 -2.18
N ASP A 334 16.45 33.91 -2.01
CA ASP A 334 16.59 34.55 -0.69
C ASP A 334 15.25 35.04 -0.13
N THR A 335 14.16 34.96 -0.91
CA THR A 335 12.82 35.30 -0.41
C THR A 335 12.32 34.32 0.65
N ALA A 336 11.51 34.79 1.58
CA ALA A 336 10.89 33.98 2.62
C ALA A 336 10.10 32.80 2.02
N LEU A 337 9.37 33.02 0.92
CA LEU A 337 8.66 31.94 0.23
C LEU A 337 9.62 30.87 -0.33
N ALA A 338 10.74 31.27 -0.94
CA ALA A 338 11.73 30.33 -1.45
C ALA A 338 12.41 29.53 -0.32
N GLN A 339 12.72 30.19 0.79
CA GLN A 339 13.24 29.53 2.00
C GLN A 339 12.22 28.54 2.60
N ILE A 340 10.93 28.94 2.65
CA ILE A 340 9.83 28.05 3.05
C ILE A 340 9.79 26.80 2.17
N VAL A 341 9.84 26.96 0.84
CA VAL A 341 9.81 25.83 -0.11
C VAL A 341 11.00 24.91 0.14
N ARG A 342 12.22 25.46 0.26
CA ARG A 342 13.43 24.68 0.51
C ARG A 342 13.35 23.88 1.82
N LEU A 343 12.92 24.51 2.91
CA LEU A 343 12.77 23.85 4.21
C LEU A 343 11.75 22.70 4.15
N VAL A 344 10.63 22.91 3.44
CA VAL A 344 9.59 21.88 3.27
C VAL A 344 10.12 20.71 2.42
N GLU A 345 10.88 20.99 1.36
CA GLU A 345 11.52 19.96 0.53
C GLU A 345 12.55 19.14 1.32
N ASP A 346 13.43 19.81 2.08
CA ASP A 346 14.44 19.17 2.92
C ASP A 346 13.79 18.26 3.97
N ALA A 347 12.71 18.70 4.61
CA ALA A 347 11.98 17.90 5.57
C ALA A 347 11.23 16.70 4.95
N GLN A 348 10.73 16.83 3.73
CA GLN A 348 10.17 15.69 2.98
C GLN A 348 11.26 14.71 2.53
N GLY A 349 12.48 15.20 2.30
CA GLY A 349 13.68 14.45 1.97
C GLY A 349 14.31 13.71 3.16
N ALA A 350 14.05 14.14 4.40
CA ALA A 350 14.64 13.52 5.59
C ALA A 350 13.98 12.18 5.99
N LYS A 351 14.79 11.20 6.40
CA LYS A 351 14.30 9.89 6.91
C LYS A 351 14.00 9.91 8.40
N VAL A 352 12.71 9.87 8.73
CA VAL A 352 12.26 9.81 10.13
C VAL A 352 12.59 8.48 10.82
N PRO A 353 12.80 8.43 12.16
CA PRO A 353 13.20 7.21 12.87
C PRO A 353 12.23 6.04 12.68
N LEU A 354 10.92 6.29 12.62
CA LEU A 354 9.91 5.26 12.39
C LEU A 354 9.98 4.67 10.98
N GLN A 355 10.40 5.45 9.97
CA GLN A 355 10.71 4.94 8.63
C GLN A 355 11.93 4.05 8.65
N ARG A 356 12.99 4.43 9.37
CA ARG A 356 14.19 3.58 9.55
C ARG A 356 13.83 2.24 10.22
N LEU A 357 12.89 2.25 11.17
CA LEU A 357 12.35 1.01 11.76
C LEU A 357 11.59 0.18 10.72
N ALA A 358 10.71 0.79 9.92
CA ALA A 358 9.96 0.11 8.85
C ALA A 358 10.89 -0.54 7.81
N ASP A 359 11.95 0.17 7.41
CA ASP A 359 12.98 -0.32 6.49
C ASP A 359 13.69 -1.55 7.07
N ARG A 360 14.06 -1.50 8.36
CA ARG A 360 14.71 -2.62 9.07
C ARG A 360 13.81 -3.84 9.19
N VAL A 361 12.53 -3.63 9.52
CA VAL A 361 11.53 -4.71 9.58
C VAL A 361 11.36 -5.34 8.19
N SER A 362 11.22 -4.51 7.15
CA SER A 362 11.08 -4.98 5.76
C SER A 362 12.27 -5.83 5.29
N ALA A 363 13.49 -5.47 5.70
CA ALA A 363 14.71 -6.18 5.33
C ALA A 363 14.77 -7.63 5.85
N TRP A 364 14.21 -7.90 7.04
CA TRP A 364 14.10 -9.25 7.60
C TRP A 364 12.83 -9.97 7.17
N PHE A 365 11.75 -9.23 6.95
CA PHE A 365 10.44 -9.78 6.62
C PHE A 365 10.44 -10.58 5.32
N VAL A 366 11.05 -10.06 4.24
CA VAL A 366 11.06 -10.74 2.93
C VAL A 366 11.78 -12.11 2.99
N PRO A 367 13.00 -12.24 3.55
CA PRO A 367 13.63 -13.56 3.74
C PRO A 367 12.80 -14.53 4.59
N ILE A 368 12.18 -14.05 5.68
CA ILE A 368 11.33 -14.88 6.54
C ILE A 368 10.13 -15.43 5.75
N VAL A 369 9.47 -14.58 4.97
CA VAL A 369 8.35 -14.96 4.12
C VAL A 369 8.76 -15.99 3.08
N LEU A 370 9.92 -15.83 2.43
CA LEU A 370 10.43 -16.83 1.49
C LEU A 370 10.69 -18.17 2.18
N GLY A 371 11.25 -18.15 3.40
CA GLY A 371 11.43 -19.34 4.22
C GLY A 371 10.11 -20.01 4.59
N LEU A 372 9.10 -19.21 4.99
CA LEU A 372 7.75 -19.70 5.28
C LEU A 372 7.07 -20.27 4.03
N ALA A 373 7.18 -19.61 2.87
CA ALA A 373 6.64 -20.09 1.62
C ALA A 373 7.27 -21.44 1.22
N ALA A 374 8.59 -21.59 1.35
CA ALA A 374 9.27 -22.85 1.12
C ALA A 374 8.85 -23.95 2.12
N ALA A 375 8.69 -23.59 3.41
CA ALA A 375 8.20 -24.51 4.42
C ALA A 375 6.76 -24.95 4.16
N THR A 376 5.87 -24.03 3.76
CA THR A 376 4.49 -24.32 3.35
C THR A 376 4.47 -25.26 2.15
N PHE A 377 5.27 -24.97 1.11
CA PHE A 377 5.40 -25.83 -0.05
C PHE A 377 5.78 -27.27 0.35
N LEU A 378 6.84 -27.41 1.15
CA LEU A 378 7.33 -28.71 1.61
C LEU A 378 6.30 -29.43 2.49
N ALA A 379 5.64 -28.72 3.40
CA ALA A 379 4.64 -29.31 4.27
C ALA A 379 3.46 -29.89 3.48
N TRP A 380 2.93 -29.14 2.50
CA TRP A 380 1.84 -29.60 1.66
C TRP A 380 2.27 -30.68 0.65
N ALA A 381 3.49 -30.59 0.12
CA ALA A 381 4.02 -31.61 -0.78
C ALA A 381 4.23 -32.96 -0.06
N LEU A 382 4.63 -32.94 1.22
CA LEU A 382 4.93 -34.15 1.99
C LEU A 382 3.72 -34.72 2.75
N PHE A 383 2.88 -33.85 3.33
CA PHE A 383 1.79 -34.23 4.25
C PHE A 383 0.39 -33.90 3.72
N GLY A 384 0.25 -33.36 2.50
CA GLY A 384 -1.05 -33.09 1.90
C GLY A 384 -1.84 -34.36 1.57
N PRO A 385 -3.17 -34.26 1.36
CA PRO A 385 -4.01 -35.39 0.90
C PRO A 385 -3.52 -35.97 -0.44
N ASP A 386 -3.57 -37.30 -0.59
CA ASP A 386 -3.05 -38.03 -1.78
C ASP A 386 -3.52 -37.48 -3.12
N SER A 387 -4.78 -37.08 -3.21
CA SER A 387 -5.33 -36.39 -4.38
C SER A 387 -4.90 -34.92 -4.42
N GLY A 388 -3.94 -34.59 -5.29
CA GLY A 388 -3.59 -33.20 -5.60
C GLY A 388 -2.60 -32.53 -4.65
N ARG A 389 -1.74 -33.29 -3.94
CA ARG A 389 -0.68 -32.75 -3.04
C ARG A 389 0.12 -31.61 -3.64
N LEU A 390 0.61 -31.79 -4.87
CA LEU A 390 1.46 -30.81 -5.54
C LEU A 390 0.70 -29.53 -5.89
N THR A 391 -0.55 -29.64 -6.32
CA THR A 391 -1.41 -28.50 -6.61
C THR A 391 -1.75 -27.70 -5.36
N MET A 392 -2.05 -28.36 -4.25
CA MET A 392 -2.22 -27.70 -2.96
C MET A 392 -0.93 -27.03 -2.47
N ALA A 393 0.23 -27.67 -2.66
CA ALA A 393 1.52 -27.08 -2.33
C ALA A 393 1.80 -25.81 -3.15
N ILE A 394 1.56 -25.83 -4.46
CA ILE A 394 1.76 -24.69 -5.34
C ILE A 394 0.80 -23.54 -4.98
N THR A 395 -0.50 -23.82 -4.87
CA THR A 395 -1.53 -22.80 -4.59
C THR A 395 -1.35 -22.12 -3.24
N THR A 396 -1.11 -22.89 -2.16
CA THR A 396 -0.86 -22.33 -0.81
C THR A 396 0.44 -21.53 -0.75
N THR A 397 1.49 -21.98 -1.44
CA THR A 397 2.75 -21.26 -1.54
C THR A 397 2.57 -19.92 -2.26
N ILE A 398 1.85 -19.91 -3.39
CA ILE A 398 1.51 -18.68 -4.11
C ILE A 398 0.69 -17.74 -3.22
N ALA A 399 -0.31 -18.26 -2.50
CA ALA A 399 -1.11 -17.47 -1.56
C ALA A 399 -0.24 -16.83 -0.47
N VAL A 400 0.71 -17.56 0.12
CA VAL A 400 1.67 -17.03 1.10
C VAL A 400 2.57 -15.95 0.51
N LEU A 401 3.12 -16.16 -0.69
CA LEU A 401 3.99 -15.18 -1.36
C LEU A 401 3.26 -13.86 -1.65
N ILE A 402 1.99 -13.94 -2.05
CA ILE A 402 1.17 -12.77 -2.40
C ILE A 402 0.69 -12.05 -1.14
N ILE A 403 0.09 -12.77 -0.19
CA ILE A 403 -0.46 -12.16 1.01
C ILE A 403 0.62 -11.45 1.83
N ALA A 404 1.86 -11.88 1.67
CA ALA A 404 3.01 -11.28 2.33
C ALA A 404 3.58 -10.04 1.62
N CYS A 405 2.98 -9.47 0.58
CA CYS A 405 3.49 -8.19 0.05
C CYS A 405 3.35 -7.07 1.11
N PRO A 406 4.45 -6.43 1.55
CA PRO A 406 4.39 -5.29 2.46
C PRO A 406 4.23 -3.96 1.69
N CYS A 407 3.39 -3.95 0.66
CA CYS A 407 3.23 -2.83 -0.26
C CYS A 407 2.87 -1.52 0.50
N ALA A 408 1.94 -1.61 1.46
CA ALA A 408 1.51 -0.46 2.28
C ALA A 408 2.55 0.02 3.31
N LEU A 409 3.50 -0.83 3.70
CA LEU A 409 4.49 -0.52 4.73
C LEU A 409 5.48 0.55 4.27
N GLY A 410 5.90 0.49 3.00
CA GLY A 410 6.80 1.47 2.40
C GLY A 410 6.20 2.86 2.20
N LEU A 411 4.89 3.01 2.41
CA LEU A 411 4.13 4.25 2.18
C LEU A 411 3.56 4.88 3.42
N ALA A 412 3.26 4.09 4.45
CA ALA A 412 2.62 4.56 5.68
C ALA A 412 3.34 5.80 6.26
N THR A 413 4.66 5.72 6.40
CA THR A 413 5.45 6.80 6.97
C THR A 413 5.64 7.97 6.02
N PRO A 414 6.18 7.77 4.78
CA PRO A 414 6.47 8.90 3.90
C PRO A 414 5.22 9.69 3.52
N THR A 415 4.08 9.04 3.28
CA THR A 415 2.83 9.72 2.95
C THR A 415 2.32 10.53 4.15
N ALA A 416 2.41 10.00 5.37
CA ALA A 416 2.00 10.75 6.56
C ALA A 416 2.92 11.95 6.82
N VAL A 417 4.25 11.80 6.68
CA VAL A 417 5.21 12.91 6.77
C VAL A 417 4.86 13.98 5.74
N MET A 418 4.73 13.62 4.46
CA MET A 418 4.48 14.55 3.35
C MET A 418 3.18 15.34 3.54
N VAL A 419 2.09 14.67 3.93
CA VAL A 419 0.81 15.36 4.22
C VAL A 419 0.93 16.21 5.49
N GLY A 420 1.65 15.72 6.50
CA GLY A 420 1.87 16.42 7.77
C GLY A 420 2.67 17.70 7.61
N THR A 421 3.81 17.66 6.93
CA THR A 421 4.67 18.83 6.66
C THR A 421 3.98 19.81 5.70
N GLY A 422 3.33 19.33 4.64
CA GLY A 422 2.55 20.19 3.75
C GLY A 422 1.44 20.93 4.50
N ARG A 423 0.72 20.24 5.40
CA ARG A 423 -0.30 20.89 6.23
C ARG A 423 0.30 21.79 7.31
N ALA A 424 1.50 21.51 7.80
CA ALA A 424 2.22 22.38 8.73
C ALA A 424 2.55 23.72 8.06
N ALA A 425 3.08 23.69 6.84
CA ALA A 425 3.43 24.86 6.06
C ALA A 425 2.21 25.76 5.77
N GLU A 426 1.06 25.17 5.39
CA GLU A 426 -0.22 25.90 5.25
C GLU A 426 -0.70 26.58 6.54
N LEU A 427 -0.18 26.15 7.70
CA LEU A 427 -0.48 26.72 9.01
C LEU A 427 0.65 27.61 9.55
N GLY A 428 1.63 27.99 8.73
CA GLY A 428 2.77 28.81 9.14
C GLY A 428 3.74 28.11 10.11
N ILE A 429 3.74 26.77 10.11
CA ILE A 429 4.64 25.92 10.90
C ILE A 429 5.58 25.22 9.92
N LEU A 430 6.77 25.74 9.76
CA LEU A 430 7.79 25.13 8.92
C LEU A 430 8.53 24.08 9.74
N ILE A 431 8.75 22.94 9.13
CA ILE A 431 9.51 21.85 9.75
C ILE A 431 10.70 21.68 8.83
N GLY A 432 11.92 21.90 9.33
CA GLY A 432 13.14 21.80 8.54
C GLY A 432 13.68 20.36 8.48
N ASN A 433 13.33 19.52 9.46
CA ASN A 433 13.76 18.12 9.50
C ASN A 433 12.58 17.20 9.85
N GLY A 434 12.42 16.12 9.09
CA GLY A 434 11.42 15.08 9.37
C GLY A 434 11.58 14.44 10.75
N ASP A 435 12.80 14.35 11.30
CA ASP A 435 13.04 13.84 12.66
C ASP A 435 12.32 14.70 13.73
N ALA A 436 12.20 16.02 13.49
CA ALA A 436 11.55 16.96 14.39
C ALA A 436 10.06 16.63 14.60
N LEU A 437 9.38 16.09 13.58
CA LEU A 437 7.99 15.63 13.71
C LEU A 437 7.86 14.49 14.72
N GLU A 438 8.84 13.62 14.86
CA GLU A 438 8.78 12.53 15.85
C GLU A 438 9.21 12.98 17.23
N THR A 439 10.24 13.82 17.32
CA THR A 439 10.76 14.33 18.58
C THR A 439 9.80 15.31 19.25
N ALA A 440 9.15 16.19 18.49
CA ALA A 440 8.14 17.13 18.99
C ALA A 440 6.98 16.44 19.73
N ARG A 441 6.64 15.20 19.37
CA ARG A 441 5.63 14.40 20.08
C ARG A 441 6.11 13.98 21.48
N ARG A 442 7.42 13.76 21.63
CA ARG A 442 8.06 13.24 22.85
C ARG A 442 8.49 14.34 23.81
N VAL A 443 8.43 15.60 23.39
CA VAL A 443 8.74 16.76 24.23
C VAL A 443 8.01 16.67 25.56
N THR A 444 8.76 16.88 26.63
CA THR A 444 8.25 16.91 28.02
C THR A 444 8.45 18.28 28.67
N ALA A 445 9.43 19.05 28.19
CA ALA A 445 9.72 20.39 28.69
C ALA A 445 9.86 21.37 27.51
N VAL A 446 9.27 22.56 27.66
CA VAL A 446 9.37 23.67 26.69
C VAL A 446 10.08 24.83 27.39
N VAL A 447 11.24 25.22 26.88
CA VAL A 447 12.02 26.36 27.36
C VAL A 447 11.75 27.53 26.42
N LEU A 448 11.21 28.62 26.95
CA LEU A 448 10.88 29.83 26.21
C LEU A 448 11.91 30.90 26.54
N ASP A 449 12.53 31.50 25.53
CA ASP A 449 13.26 32.74 25.72
C ASP A 449 12.29 33.87 26.12
N LYS A 450 12.81 34.87 26.84
CA LYS A 450 11.98 36.02 27.25
C LYS A 450 11.83 37.01 26.10
N THR A 451 12.94 37.55 25.62
CA THR A 451 12.95 38.74 24.75
C THR A 451 12.49 38.35 23.35
N GLY A 452 11.46 39.02 22.82
CA GLY A 452 10.94 38.80 21.47
C GLY A 452 10.21 37.45 21.23
N THR A 453 10.38 36.50 22.15
CA THR A 453 9.61 35.26 22.24
C THR A 453 8.35 35.46 23.10
N LEU A 454 8.48 35.56 24.43
CA LEU A 454 7.36 35.83 25.37
C LEU A 454 6.90 37.29 25.33
N THR A 455 7.81 38.20 25.01
CA THR A 455 7.59 39.64 24.94
C THR A 455 7.65 40.13 23.50
N ARG A 456 7.28 41.40 23.25
CA ARG A 456 7.33 41.98 21.91
C ARG A 456 8.75 42.22 21.40
N GLY A 457 9.76 42.18 22.26
CA GLY A 457 11.15 42.43 21.90
C GLY A 457 11.46 43.90 21.63
N LYS A 458 10.50 44.80 21.89
CA LYS A 458 10.63 46.24 21.75
C LYS A 458 10.19 46.91 23.06
N PRO A 459 11.03 47.78 23.65
CA PRO A 459 10.62 48.55 24.82
C PRO A 459 9.42 49.43 24.49
N ALA A 460 8.50 49.55 25.44
CA ALA A 460 7.35 50.44 25.35
C ALA A 460 7.20 51.23 26.66
N LEU A 461 6.70 52.47 26.55
CA LEU A 461 6.35 53.27 27.73
C LEU A 461 5.16 52.64 28.46
N THR A 462 5.38 52.16 29.69
CA THR A 462 4.35 51.49 30.50
C THR A 462 3.73 52.41 31.55
N GLY A 463 4.42 53.48 31.95
CA GLY A 463 3.90 54.40 32.95
C GLY A 463 4.67 55.71 33.01
N ILE A 464 3.96 56.78 33.38
CA ILE A 464 4.50 58.09 33.68
C ILE A 464 4.05 58.43 35.09
N THR A 465 4.94 58.93 35.93
CA THR A 465 4.57 59.45 37.25
C THR A 465 5.23 60.81 37.43
N THR A 466 4.42 61.87 37.42
CA THR A 466 4.91 63.25 37.51
C THR A 466 4.97 63.75 38.96
N THR A 467 5.79 64.78 39.19
CA THR A 467 5.79 65.57 40.43
C THR A 467 4.69 66.65 40.37
N ALA A 468 4.34 67.21 41.53
CA ALA A 468 3.30 68.25 41.61
C ALA A 468 3.69 69.48 40.77
N GLY A 469 2.90 69.78 39.74
CA GLY A 469 3.12 70.92 38.84
C GLY A 469 3.36 70.56 37.37
N TRP A 470 3.48 69.27 37.02
CA TRP A 470 3.67 68.81 35.65
C TRP A 470 2.52 67.89 35.19
N ALA A 471 1.98 68.17 33.99
CA ALA A 471 1.08 67.25 33.32
C ALA A 471 1.88 66.16 32.58
N GLU A 472 1.31 64.94 32.50
CA GLU A 472 1.99 63.80 31.87
C GLU A 472 2.35 64.05 30.41
N ASP A 473 1.42 64.59 29.63
CA ASP A 473 1.61 64.81 28.19
C ASP A 473 2.62 65.93 27.91
N ASP A 474 2.67 66.98 28.75
CA ASP A 474 3.67 68.05 28.61
C ASP A 474 5.10 67.52 28.85
N VAL A 475 5.26 66.65 29.86
CA VAL A 475 6.55 66.00 30.14
C VAL A 475 6.91 65.05 29.00
N LEU A 476 5.96 64.23 28.53
CA LEU A 476 6.22 63.29 27.45
C LEU A 476 6.57 63.99 26.14
N ALA A 477 5.93 65.12 25.80
CA ALA A 477 6.26 65.91 24.61
C ALA A 477 7.68 66.48 24.65
N LEU A 478 8.10 67.03 25.80
CA LEU A 478 9.46 67.54 26.00
C LEU A 478 10.51 66.42 25.97
N VAL A 479 10.21 65.28 26.60
CA VAL A 479 11.09 64.10 26.62
C VAL A 479 11.22 63.47 25.24
N ALA A 480 10.12 63.28 24.52
CA ALA A 480 10.14 62.73 23.16
C ALA A 480 10.88 63.65 22.19
N ALA A 481 10.71 64.97 22.30
CA ALA A 481 11.50 65.92 21.52
C ALA A 481 13.00 65.83 21.83
N ALA A 482 13.38 65.64 23.11
CA ALA A 482 14.76 65.40 23.52
C ALA A 482 15.32 64.07 22.95
N GLU A 483 14.54 63.00 23.01
CA GLU A 483 14.91 61.66 22.53
C GLU A 483 14.86 61.51 21.01
N THR A 484 14.34 62.50 20.26
CA THR A 484 14.40 62.49 18.77
C THR A 484 15.85 62.51 18.27
N GLY A 485 16.81 62.99 19.06
CA GLY A 485 18.25 62.92 18.77
C GLY A 485 18.93 61.60 19.16
N SER A 486 18.20 60.65 19.76
CA SER A 486 18.71 59.42 20.36
C SER A 486 18.38 58.20 19.50
N GLU A 487 19.39 57.38 19.19
CA GLU A 487 19.21 56.06 18.53
C GLU A 487 18.98 54.94 19.55
N HIS A 488 18.81 55.27 20.84
CA HIS A 488 18.63 54.26 21.88
C HIS A 488 17.20 53.69 21.82
N PRO A 489 17.00 52.36 21.92
CA PRO A 489 15.66 51.73 21.83
C PRO A 489 14.63 52.31 22.83
N VAL A 490 15.11 52.74 23.99
CA VAL A 490 14.28 53.38 25.01
C VAL A 490 13.81 54.78 24.57
N GLY A 491 14.65 55.55 23.86
CA GLY A 491 14.29 56.84 23.29
C GLY A 491 13.24 56.70 22.19
N GLU A 492 13.43 55.74 21.29
CA GLU A 492 12.44 55.39 20.25
C GLU A 492 11.07 55.05 20.87
N ALA A 493 11.05 54.29 21.97
CA ALA A 493 9.82 53.94 22.68
C ALA A 493 9.07 55.16 23.24
N LEU A 494 9.81 56.16 23.71
CA LEU A 494 9.25 57.41 24.22
C LEU A 494 8.71 58.30 23.10
N VAL A 495 9.45 58.42 22.00
CA VAL A 495 9.02 59.13 20.79
C VAL A 495 7.76 58.49 20.22
N ALA A 496 7.75 57.17 20.05
CA ALA A 496 6.59 56.42 19.56
C ALA A 496 5.36 56.62 20.45
N ALA A 497 5.53 56.65 21.78
CA ALA A 497 4.44 56.90 22.71
C ALA A 497 3.86 58.33 22.57
N ALA A 498 4.70 59.34 22.35
CA ALA A 498 4.25 60.71 22.11
C ALA A 498 3.52 60.85 20.77
N THR A 499 4.04 60.23 19.71
CA THR A 499 3.40 60.20 18.39
C THR A 499 2.03 59.49 18.44
N ALA A 500 1.92 58.37 19.16
CA ALA A 500 0.67 57.64 19.33
C ALA A 500 -0.41 58.44 20.09
N ARG A 501 0.02 59.38 20.96
CA ARG A 501 -0.87 60.33 21.66
C ARG A 501 -1.15 61.60 20.86
N PHE A 502 -0.62 61.74 19.65
CA PHE A 502 -0.75 62.92 18.79
C PHE A 502 -0.24 64.21 19.47
N LEU A 503 0.87 64.11 20.21
CA LEU A 503 1.48 65.26 20.88
C LEU A 503 2.34 66.08 19.90
N ASP A 504 2.23 67.41 19.98
CA ASP A 504 3.11 68.32 19.23
C ASP A 504 4.48 68.36 19.90
N LEU A 505 5.51 67.91 19.18
CA LEU A 505 6.88 67.88 19.68
C LEU A 505 7.57 69.24 19.49
N PRO A 506 8.00 69.93 20.56
CA PRO A 506 8.74 71.18 20.46
C PRO A 506 10.13 70.99 19.81
N PRO A 507 10.71 72.05 19.22
CA PRO A 507 11.97 71.93 18.46
C PRO A 507 13.16 71.63 19.37
N LEU A 508 13.91 70.58 19.04
CA LEU A 508 15.20 70.25 19.67
C LEU A 508 16.27 71.28 19.23
N ARG A 509 16.87 71.99 20.18
CA ARG A 509 17.97 72.95 19.90
C ARG A 509 19.35 72.33 20.09
N THR A 510 19.57 71.64 21.21
CA THR A 510 20.84 70.96 21.49
C THR A 510 20.58 69.60 22.10
N PHE A 511 21.44 68.63 21.78
CA PHE A 511 21.38 67.26 22.26
C PHE A 511 22.78 66.77 22.61
N ASP A 512 22.92 66.18 23.78
CA ASP A 512 24.13 65.53 24.25
C ASP A 512 23.77 64.17 24.89
N ALA A 513 24.30 63.09 24.34
CA ALA A 513 24.13 61.76 24.90
C ALA A 513 25.22 61.51 25.95
N VAL A 514 24.83 61.14 27.16
CA VAL A 514 25.76 60.82 28.26
C VAL A 514 25.83 59.29 28.41
N PRO A 515 26.86 58.63 27.87
CA PRO A 515 26.90 57.17 27.79
C PRO A 515 26.76 56.51 29.17
N GLY A 516 25.87 55.51 29.25
CA GLY A 516 25.58 54.79 30.49
C GLY A 516 24.79 55.58 31.54
N HIS A 517 24.36 56.82 31.23
CA HIS A 517 23.69 57.70 32.18
C HIS A 517 22.35 58.24 31.65
N GLY A 518 22.27 58.63 30.38
CA GLY A 518 21.05 59.15 29.76
C GLY A 518 21.32 60.23 28.72
N ILE A 519 20.42 61.20 28.58
CA ILE A 519 20.53 62.33 27.66
C ILE A 519 20.40 63.68 28.39
N ASP A 520 21.04 64.68 27.83
CA ASP A 520 20.99 66.08 28.22
C ASP A 520 20.67 66.92 26.99
N ALA A 521 19.51 67.58 26.99
CA ALA A 521 19.01 68.29 25.82
C ALA A 521 18.43 69.66 26.18
N VAL A 522 18.41 70.56 25.20
CA VAL A 522 17.63 71.80 25.25
C VAL A 522 16.54 71.69 24.21
N VAL A 523 15.30 71.62 24.68
CA VAL A 523 14.09 71.53 23.86
C VAL A 523 13.36 72.85 23.98
N ASP A 524 13.22 73.55 22.86
CA ASP A 524 12.88 74.97 22.79
C ASP A 524 13.79 75.84 23.69
N GLU A 525 13.28 76.39 24.80
CA GLU A 525 14.09 77.15 25.78
C GLU A 525 14.29 76.43 27.12
N ARG A 526 13.85 75.18 27.22
CA ARG A 526 13.86 74.36 28.44
C ARG A 526 15.05 73.43 28.48
N HIS A 527 15.67 73.28 29.65
CA HIS A 527 16.72 72.29 29.85
C HIS A 527 16.12 70.96 30.31
N VAL A 528 16.30 69.88 29.55
CA VAL A 528 15.68 68.57 29.79
C VAL A 528 16.76 67.51 30.00
N LEU A 529 16.71 66.84 31.15
CA LEU A 529 17.55 65.69 31.48
C LEU A 529 16.68 64.44 31.57
N VAL A 530 17.10 63.35 30.93
CA VAL A 530 16.41 62.05 30.99
C VAL A 530 17.46 60.98 31.24
N GLY A 531 17.34 60.20 32.32
CA GLY A 531 18.34 59.17 32.60
C GLY A 531 18.24 58.52 33.97
N ASN A 532 19.32 57.88 34.38
CA ASN A 532 19.42 57.18 35.66
C ASN A 532 19.74 58.12 36.84
N ALA A 533 19.71 57.60 38.07
CA ALA A 533 19.99 58.37 39.27
C ALA A 533 21.41 58.99 39.31
N ALA A 534 22.38 58.35 38.64
CA ALA A 534 23.74 58.86 38.55
C ALA A 534 23.81 60.14 37.71
N LEU A 535 23.06 60.21 36.60
CA LEU A 535 22.93 61.45 35.81
C LEU A 535 22.34 62.59 36.64
N MET A 536 21.25 62.29 37.35
CA MET A 536 20.54 63.28 38.19
C MET A 536 21.45 63.82 39.29
N THR A 537 22.20 62.94 39.96
CA THR A 537 23.17 63.33 40.99
C THR A 537 24.30 64.17 40.41
N ALA A 538 24.85 63.78 39.24
CA ALA A 538 25.91 64.52 38.58
C ALA A 538 25.49 65.94 38.16
N ARG A 539 24.20 66.14 37.87
CA ARG A 539 23.60 67.44 37.54
C ARG A 539 22.91 68.13 38.71
N SER A 540 23.13 67.65 39.95
CA SER A 540 22.61 68.24 41.19
C SER A 540 21.07 68.33 41.27
N VAL A 541 20.37 67.36 40.69
CA VAL A 541 18.89 67.23 40.77
C VAL A 541 18.52 66.35 41.96
N ASP A 542 17.63 66.82 42.84
CA ASP A 542 17.11 66.04 43.98
C ASP A 542 16.00 65.08 43.52
N THR A 543 16.27 63.77 43.53
CA THR A 543 15.31 62.73 43.13
C THR A 543 14.62 62.04 44.32
N THR A 544 14.79 62.53 45.55
CA THR A 544 14.34 61.83 46.77
C THR A 544 12.83 61.56 46.76
N ALA A 545 12.03 62.51 46.27
CA ALA A 545 10.57 62.37 46.16
C ALA A 545 10.12 61.32 45.13
N LEU A 546 10.97 61.00 44.15
CA LEU A 546 10.69 60.08 43.04
C LEU A 546 11.31 58.68 43.26
N ALA A 547 12.21 58.54 44.24
CA ALA A 547 12.95 57.31 44.49
C ALA A 547 12.04 56.11 44.83
N GLY A 548 10.96 56.34 45.59
CA GLY A 548 9.99 55.28 45.93
C GLY A 548 9.23 54.75 44.70
N THR A 549 8.86 55.65 43.78
CA THR A 549 8.19 55.30 42.52
C THR A 549 9.14 54.53 41.61
N ALA A 550 10.38 55.01 41.43
CA ALA A 550 11.38 54.34 40.63
C ALA A 550 11.71 52.94 41.18
N ALA A 551 11.84 52.79 42.51
CA ALA A 551 12.04 51.48 43.14
C ALA A 551 10.86 50.53 42.94
N SER A 552 9.62 51.03 42.98
CA SER A 552 8.41 50.22 42.75
C SER A 552 8.32 49.76 41.29
N ALA A 553 8.63 50.63 40.32
CA ALA A 553 8.69 50.28 38.91
C ALA A 553 9.80 49.24 38.63
N ALA A 554 10.99 49.43 39.22
CA ALA A 554 12.08 48.48 39.12
C ALA A 554 11.73 47.10 39.71
N ALA A 555 10.97 47.06 40.81
CA ALA A 555 10.56 45.82 41.46
C ALA A 555 9.61 44.96 40.60
N VAL A 556 8.87 45.57 39.67
CA VAL A 556 8.02 44.86 38.70
C VAL A 556 8.70 44.69 37.33
N GLY A 557 10.03 44.84 37.28
CA GLY A 557 10.84 44.59 36.09
C GLY A 557 10.83 45.70 35.05
N GLN A 558 10.37 46.90 35.39
CA GLN A 558 10.42 48.07 34.50
C GLN A 558 11.75 48.81 34.68
N THR A 559 12.18 49.53 33.63
CA THR A 559 13.33 50.43 33.68
C THR A 559 12.84 51.84 33.98
N PRO A 560 13.02 52.34 35.21
CA PRO A 560 12.66 53.72 35.56
C PRO A 560 13.72 54.70 35.05
N MET A 561 13.28 55.74 34.36
CA MET A 561 14.07 56.88 33.95
C MET A 561 13.59 58.11 34.70
N PHE A 562 14.51 58.78 35.38
CA PHE A 562 14.24 60.07 35.99
C PHE A 562 14.26 61.15 34.90
N VAL A 563 13.33 62.10 35.03
CA VAL A 563 13.28 63.29 34.18
C VAL A 563 13.37 64.52 35.04
N ALA A 564 14.25 65.44 34.63
CA ALA A 564 14.34 66.77 35.19
C ALA A 564 14.16 67.82 34.11
N ILE A 565 13.41 68.87 34.42
CA ILE A 565 13.17 70.01 33.54
C ILE A 565 13.59 71.27 34.29
N ASP A 566 14.44 72.09 33.68
CA ASP A 566 15.00 73.33 34.25
C ASP A 566 15.64 73.12 35.64
N GLY A 567 16.31 71.98 35.82
CA GLY A 567 16.98 71.59 37.07
C GLY A 567 16.05 71.08 38.19
N GLN A 568 14.75 70.95 37.93
CA GLN A 568 13.76 70.42 38.88
C GLN A 568 13.32 69.00 38.50
N PRO A 569 13.14 68.08 39.46
CA PRO A 569 12.61 66.74 39.19
C PRO A 569 11.16 66.83 38.68
N ALA A 570 10.90 66.34 37.47
CA ALA A 570 9.62 66.46 36.79
C ALA A 570 8.83 65.14 36.78
N ALA A 571 9.48 64.00 36.48
CA ALA A 571 8.79 62.71 36.41
C ALA A 571 9.72 61.50 36.55
N VAL A 572 9.11 60.33 36.73
CA VAL A 572 9.70 59.03 36.40
C VAL A 572 8.92 58.43 35.25
N LEU A 573 9.60 58.09 34.16
CA LEU A 573 9.03 57.31 33.07
C LEU A 573 9.51 55.87 33.18
N SER A 574 8.58 54.93 33.08
CA SER A 574 8.88 53.51 33.19
C SER A 574 8.74 52.88 31.81
N VAL A 575 9.81 52.24 31.35
CA VAL A 575 9.85 51.55 30.07
C VAL A 575 10.12 50.07 30.31
N ALA A 576 9.36 49.21 29.64
CA ALA A 576 9.57 47.77 29.73
C ALA A 576 9.26 47.11 28.40
N ASP A 577 9.85 45.93 28.21
CA ASP A 577 9.44 45.03 27.15
C ASP A 577 8.15 44.33 27.58
N THR A 578 7.09 44.53 26.80
CA THR A 578 5.73 44.08 27.18
C THR A 578 5.49 42.66 26.72
N VAL A 579 4.83 41.86 27.58
CA VAL A 579 4.41 40.50 27.25
C VAL A 579 3.43 40.51 26.08
N LYS A 580 3.54 39.56 25.14
CA LYS A 580 2.56 39.42 24.06
C LYS A 580 1.19 39.01 24.63
N PRO A 581 0.06 39.56 24.13
CA PRO A 581 -1.28 39.25 24.66
C PRO A 581 -1.61 37.75 24.73
N GLU A 582 -1.10 36.98 23.76
CA GLU A 582 -1.30 35.54 23.62
C GLU A 582 -0.35 34.67 24.46
N SER A 583 0.71 35.22 25.05
CA SER A 583 1.74 34.45 25.76
C SER A 583 1.17 33.65 26.93
N ALA A 584 0.31 34.28 27.75
CA ALA A 584 -0.32 33.62 28.90
C ALA A 584 -1.25 32.47 28.46
N GLU A 585 -1.98 32.66 27.35
CA GLU A 585 -2.84 31.62 26.77
C GLU A 585 -1.99 30.44 26.27
N ALA A 586 -0.90 30.71 25.55
CA ALA A 586 -0.01 29.68 25.02
C ALA A 586 0.65 28.86 26.14
N VAL A 587 1.14 29.51 27.20
CA VAL A 587 1.72 28.85 28.38
C VAL A 587 0.69 27.95 29.06
N ALA A 588 -0.52 28.46 29.30
CA ALA A 588 -1.60 27.68 29.91
C ALA A 588 -1.97 26.44 29.07
N GLN A 589 -1.98 26.56 27.74
CA GLN A 589 -2.24 25.43 26.85
C GLN A 589 -1.09 24.40 26.86
N LEU A 590 0.17 24.84 26.88
CA LEU A 590 1.33 23.94 26.98
C LEU A 590 1.33 23.18 28.31
N GLN A 591 1.06 23.85 29.43
CA GLN A 591 0.92 23.23 30.74
C GLN A 591 -0.26 22.25 30.78
N ALA A 592 -1.41 22.62 30.19
CA ALA A 592 -2.57 21.75 30.08
C ALA A 592 -2.28 20.49 29.26
N LEU A 593 -1.33 20.51 28.30
CA LEU A 593 -0.84 19.32 27.59
C LEU A 593 0.05 18.39 28.44
N GLY A 594 0.30 18.75 29.70
CA GLY A 594 1.18 18.04 30.63
C GLY A 594 2.67 18.34 30.42
N LEU A 595 3.01 19.45 29.76
CA LEU A 595 4.40 19.85 29.52
C LEU A 595 4.88 20.79 30.63
N GLN A 596 6.14 20.65 31.05
CA GLN A 596 6.77 21.63 31.92
C GLN A 596 7.22 22.84 31.10
N VAL A 597 6.72 24.02 31.43
CA VAL A 597 7.13 25.26 30.76
C VAL A 597 8.17 25.97 31.62
N TRP A 598 9.30 26.30 31.00
CA TRP A 598 10.43 26.98 31.59
C TRP A 598 10.64 28.31 30.88
N MET A 599 11.00 29.36 31.60
CA MET A 599 11.51 30.60 31.01
C MET A 599 13.02 30.68 31.20
N LEU A 600 13.73 31.07 30.16
CA LEU A 600 15.16 31.33 30.19
C LEU A 600 15.43 32.79 29.80
N THR A 601 16.23 33.50 30.58
CA THR A 601 16.55 34.92 30.31
C THR A 601 17.90 35.35 30.89
N GLY A 602 18.51 36.35 30.25
CA GLY A 602 19.67 37.06 30.78
C GLY A 602 19.33 38.19 31.75
N ASP A 603 18.04 38.52 31.90
CA ASP A 603 17.58 39.52 32.86
C ASP A 603 17.82 39.08 34.31
N ASN A 604 17.81 40.06 35.23
CA ASN A 604 17.90 39.79 36.66
C ASN A 604 16.70 38.97 37.17
N ALA A 605 16.90 38.31 38.32
CA ALA A 605 15.88 37.43 38.89
C ALA A 605 14.53 38.11 39.21
N ALA A 606 14.52 39.39 39.59
CA ALA A 606 13.29 40.11 39.93
C ALA A 606 12.43 40.39 38.69
N THR A 607 13.05 40.89 37.62
CA THR A 607 12.38 41.10 36.32
C THR A 607 11.87 39.78 35.74
N ALA A 608 12.69 38.73 35.80
CA ALA A 608 12.31 37.42 35.31
C ALA A 608 11.10 36.85 36.09
N ALA A 609 11.10 36.93 37.43
CA ALA A 609 9.96 36.49 38.24
C ALA A 609 8.67 37.26 37.91
N ALA A 610 8.75 38.58 37.75
CA ALA A 610 7.58 39.41 37.42
C ALA A 610 6.95 39.04 36.06
N ILE A 611 7.77 38.75 35.04
CA ILE A 611 7.27 38.28 33.74
C ILE A 611 6.70 36.87 33.87
N ALA A 612 7.36 35.97 34.61
CA ALA A 612 6.91 34.60 34.82
C ALA A 612 5.51 34.55 35.44
N ASP A 613 5.27 35.36 36.47
CA ASP A 613 3.99 35.46 37.16
C ASP A 613 2.88 35.98 36.24
N GLN A 614 3.19 36.91 35.33
CA GLN A 614 2.21 37.45 34.37
C GLN A 614 1.73 36.40 33.36
N VAL A 615 2.61 35.49 32.94
CA VAL A 615 2.28 34.43 31.97
C VAL A 615 1.97 33.07 32.61
N GLY A 616 2.17 32.92 33.93
CA GLY A 616 1.90 31.70 34.68
C GLY A 616 3.01 30.63 34.58
N ILE A 617 4.27 31.02 34.44
CA ILE A 617 5.41 30.08 34.38
C ILE A 617 5.99 29.85 35.78
N GLU A 618 6.03 28.59 36.23
CA GLU A 618 6.57 28.21 37.55
C GLU A 618 8.10 28.09 37.58
N HIS A 619 8.73 27.74 36.44
CA HIS A 619 10.16 27.45 36.36
C HIS A 619 10.93 28.54 35.60
N VAL A 620 11.86 29.22 36.28
CA VAL A 620 12.59 30.36 35.72
C VAL A 620 14.10 30.15 35.87
N LEU A 621 14.84 30.38 34.78
CA LEU A 621 16.30 30.44 34.73
C LEU A 621 16.70 31.87 34.34
N ALA A 622 17.02 32.68 35.34
CA ALA A 622 17.43 34.08 35.18
C ALA A 622 18.95 34.25 35.18
N GLU A 623 19.43 35.42 34.77
CA GLU A 623 20.86 35.80 34.75
C GLU A 623 21.73 34.85 33.89
N VAL A 624 21.14 34.26 32.85
CA VAL A 624 21.83 33.34 31.93
C VAL A 624 22.49 34.11 30.79
N LEU A 625 23.81 34.00 30.68
CA LEU A 625 24.57 34.59 29.56
C LEU A 625 24.24 33.85 28.24
N PRO A 626 24.31 34.52 27.07
CA PRO A 626 24.04 33.89 25.78
C PRO A 626 24.83 32.60 25.52
N ALA A 627 26.12 32.57 25.88
CA ALA A 627 26.97 31.39 25.73
C ALA A 627 26.55 30.20 26.62
N ASP A 628 25.87 30.48 27.74
CA ASP A 628 25.48 29.48 28.73
C ASP A 628 24.07 28.91 28.50
N LYS A 629 23.28 29.52 27.60
CA LYS A 629 21.92 29.04 27.26
C LYS A 629 21.92 27.57 26.83
N ALA A 630 22.85 27.18 25.96
CA ALA A 630 22.99 25.81 25.49
C ALA A 630 23.38 24.83 26.62
N ALA A 631 24.14 25.28 27.63
CA ALA A 631 24.48 24.47 28.78
C ALA A 631 23.26 24.21 29.69
N GLN A 632 22.38 25.21 29.83
CA GLN A 632 21.12 25.03 30.59
C GLN A 632 20.16 24.07 29.91
N VAL A 633 20.06 24.13 28.57
CA VAL A 633 19.30 23.14 27.78
C VAL A 633 19.84 21.73 28.02
N ARG A 634 21.17 21.54 27.93
CA ARG A 634 21.82 20.25 28.22
C ARG A 634 21.57 19.76 29.65
N ARG A 635 21.59 20.66 30.64
CA ARG A 635 21.29 20.30 32.04
C ARG A 635 19.88 19.73 32.21
N LEU A 636 18.89 20.27 31.50
CA LEU A 636 17.52 19.74 31.51
C LEU A 636 17.43 18.38 30.79
N GLN A 637 18.17 18.21 29.69
CA GLN A 637 18.28 16.92 28.99
C GLN A 637 18.90 15.83 29.86
N GLU A 638 19.95 16.15 30.62
CA GLU A 638 20.59 15.24 31.58
C GLU A 638 19.66 14.83 32.73
N GLN A 639 18.66 15.66 33.06
CA GLN A 639 17.60 15.33 34.02
C GLN A 639 16.52 14.41 33.44
N GLY A 640 16.66 13.99 32.17
CA GLY A 640 15.75 13.08 31.48
C GLY A 640 14.59 13.76 30.75
N HIS A 641 14.60 15.10 30.65
CA HIS A 641 13.62 15.81 29.84
C HIS A 641 13.96 15.73 28.35
N VAL A 642 12.94 15.60 27.50
CA VAL A 642 13.04 15.92 26.07
C VAL A 642 12.69 17.40 25.94
N VAL A 643 13.67 18.22 25.57
CA VAL A 643 13.61 19.67 25.66
C VAL A 643 13.33 20.29 24.29
N ALA A 644 12.23 21.01 24.19
CA ALA A 644 12.02 21.98 23.11
C ALA A 644 12.50 23.36 23.57
N PHE A 645 13.41 23.99 22.83
CA PHE A 645 13.83 25.36 23.11
C PHE A 645 13.22 26.30 22.08
N CYS A 646 12.67 27.43 22.52
CA CYS A 646 12.04 28.40 21.66
C CYS A 646 12.65 29.80 21.81
N GLY A 647 13.07 30.39 20.69
CA GLY A 647 13.75 31.69 20.64
C GLY A 647 13.53 32.40 19.30
N ASP A 648 13.92 33.66 19.20
CA ASP A 648 13.73 34.52 18.03
C ASP A 648 15.06 35.04 17.45
N GLY A 649 16.17 34.93 18.20
CA GLY A 649 17.41 35.67 17.92
C GLY A 649 18.61 34.85 17.47
N ILE A 650 19.57 35.55 16.85
CA ILE A 650 20.94 35.06 16.54
C ILE A 650 21.65 34.57 17.81
N ASN A 651 21.36 35.22 18.95
CA ASN A 651 21.92 34.89 20.27
C ASN A 651 21.48 33.52 20.79
N ASP A 652 20.41 32.94 20.22
CA ASP A 652 19.81 31.70 20.66
C ASP A 652 20.14 30.50 19.76
N ALA A 653 20.84 30.72 18.64
CA ALA A 653 21.16 29.68 17.67
C ALA A 653 21.86 28.47 18.32
N ALA A 654 22.79 28.70 19.24
CA ALA A 654 23.48 27.63 19.96
C ALA A 654 22.55 26.83 20.90
N ALA A 655 21.52 27.46 21.48
CA ALA A 655 20.53 26.80 22.31
C ALA A 655 19.47 26.05 21.49
N LEU A 656 19.04 26.65 20.37
CA LEU A 656 18.15 26.02 19.38
C LEU A 656 18.74 24.72 18.85
N SER A 657 20.01 24.72 18.44
CA SER A 657 20.68 23.51 17.92
C SER A 657 21.06 22.49 19.01
N ALA A 658 21.14 22.91 20.29
CA ALA A 658 21.42 22.00 21.39
C ALA A 658 20.17 21.28 21.92
N ALA A 659 18.98 21.84 21.68
CA ALA A 659 17.71 21.27 22.09
C ALA A 659 17.39 19.97 21.33
N ASP A 660 16.49 19.15 21.88
CA ASP A 660 15.96 18.00 21.14
C ASP A 660 15.05 18.45 20.00
N VAL A 661 14.41 19.61 20.17
CA VAL A 661 13.67 20.34 19.13
C VAL A 661 13.91 21.84 19.29
N GLY A 662 14.63 22.46 18.37
CA GLY A 662 14.75 23.92 18.28
C GLY A 662 13.55 24.54 17.56
N ILE A 663 12.87 25.50 18.19
CA ILE A 663 11.70 26.20 17.62
C ILE A 663 12.03 27.70 17.46
N ALA A 664 12.20 28.17 16.24
CA ALA A 664 12.34 29.61 15.96
C ALA A 664 10.97 30.29 15.84
N ILE A 665 10.84 31.54 16.31
CA ILE A 665 9.62 32.36 16.18
C ILE A 665 9.87 33.59 15.30
N GLY A 666 8.89 33.90 14.45
CA GLY A 666 8.84 35.09 13.60
C GLY A 666 9.77 35.01 12.39
N THR A 667 9.98 36.16 11.74
CA THR A 667 10.95 36.33 10.65
C THR A 667 12.38 36.49 11.17
N GLY A 668 12.73 35.83 12.28
CA GLY A 668 14.05 35.92 12.91
C GLY A 668 15.17 35.68 11.88
N ALA A 669 16.32 36.33 12.09
CA ALA A 669 17.46 36.33 11.17
C ALA A 669 17.74 34.93 10.59
N ASP A 670 18.18 34.85 9.32
CA ASP A 670 18.45 33.60 8.58
C ASP A 670 19.20 32.53 9.40
N VAL A 671 20.05 32.98 10.32
CA VAL A 671 20.80 32.15 11.27
C VAL A 671 19.90 31.37 12.25
N ALA A 672 18.84 31.97 12.78
CA ALA A 672 17.90 31.31 13.69
C ALA A 672 17.03 30.28 12.97
N ILE A 673 16.61 30.58 11.73
CA ILE A 673 15.88 29.65 10.86
C ILE A 673 16.76 28.43 10.56
N ALA A 674 18.00 28.66 10.12
CA ALA A 674 18.97 27.59 9.80
C ALA A 674 19.37 26.75 11.03
N ALA A 675 19.30 27.31 12.23
CA ALA A 675 19.64 26.62 13.48
C ALA A 675 18.44 25.89 14.13
N SER A 676 17.21 26.07 13.61
CA SER A 676 15.97 25.54 14.16
C SER A 676 15.44 24.32 13.42
N ASP A 677 14.82 23.40 14.15
CA ASP A 677 14.13 22.24 13.59
C ASP A 677 12.71 22.58 13.10
N ILE A 678 12.06 23.53 13.80
CA ILE A 678 10.73 24.04 13.50
C ILE A 678 10.81 25.57 13.49
N THR A 679 10.23 26.21 12.48
CA THR A 679 10.12 27.67 12.41
C THR A 679 8.66 28.07 12.36
N LEU A 680 8.25 28.97 13.24
CA LEU A 680 6.92 29.58 13.24
C LEU A 680 7.02 30.91 12.49
N VAL A 681 6.41 30.99 11.30
CA VAL A 681 6.50 32.19 10.43
C VAL A 681 5.85 33.41 11.11
N GLY A 682 4.76 33.17 11.84
CA GLY A 682 4.10 34.19 12.67
C GLY A 682 4.74 34.37 14.04
N GLY A 683 4.45 35.50 14.69
CA GLY A 683 4.93 35.81 16.04
C GLY A 683 4.15 35.13 17.18
N ASP A 684 3.07 34.41 16.86
CA ASP A 684 2.10 33.80 17.80
C ASP A 684 2.63 32.50 18.43
N LEU A 685 2.84 32.53 19.75
CA LEU A 685 3.31 31.41 20.56
C LEU A 685 2.37 30.19 20.55
N ARG A 686 1.09 30.35 20.23
CA ARG A 686 0.14 29.22 20.08
C ARG A 686 0.50 28.32 18.90
N GLY A 687 1.37 28.79 18.01
CA GLY A 687 2.02 27.98 16.98
C GLY A 687 2.76 26.77 17.56
N ILE A 688 3.38 26.90 18.74
CA ILE A 688 4.09 25.79 19.43
C ILE A 688 3.11 24.66 19.78
N VAL A 689 1.97 25.03 20.36
CA VAL A 689 0.89 24.08 20.73
C VAL A 689 0.40 23.35 19.46
N SER A 690 0.18 24.11 18.38
CA SER A 690 -0.26 23.58 17.10
C SER A 690 0.78 22.63 16.48
N ALA A 691 2.06 22.94 16.57
CA ALA A 691 3.16 22.11 16.07
C ALA A 691 3.24 20.77 16.81
N ILE A 692 3.17 20.80 18.15
CA ILE A 692 3.15 19.57 18.98
C ILE A 692 1.88 18.75 18.70
N ALA A 693 0.72 19.38 18.57
CA ALA A 693 -0.54 18.70 18.25
C ALA A 693 -0.49 18.02 16.88
N LEU A 694 0.01 18.72 15.86
CA LEU A 694 0.18 18.19 14.52
C LEU A 694 1.18 17.02 14.52
N SER A 695 2.33 17.18 15.15
CA SER A 695 3.32 16.11 15.35
C SER A 695 2.70 14.86 15.98
N ARG A 696 1.99 15.01 17.11
CA ARG A 696 1.27 13.90 17.78
C ARG A 696 0.30 13.21 16.83
N ARG A 697 -0.43 13.97 16.01
CA ARG A 697 -1.39 13.46 15.03
C ARG A 697 -0.70 12.70 13.91
N THR A 698 0.32 13.29 13.29
CA THR A 698 1.09 12.70 12.18
C THR A 698 1.73 11.39 12.61
N VAL A 699 2.42 11.35 13.75
CA VAL A 699 3.04 10.11 14.27
C VAL A 699 1.99 9.05 14.62
N THR A 700 0.81 9.45 15.11
CA THR A 700 -0.28 8.48 15.35
C THR A 700 -0.77 7.87 14.05
N THR A 701 -0.94 8.68 13.00
CA THR A 701 -1.31 8.21 11.67
C THR A 701 -0.27 7.28 11.07
N MET A 702 1.03 7.59 11.24
CA MET A 702 2.12 6.68 10.85
C MET A 702 1.99 5.34 11.58
N LYS A 703 1.90 5.35 12.92
CA LYS A 703 1.77 4.13 13.73
C LYS A 703 0.55 3.29 13.35
N GLN A 704 -0.59 3.93 13.07
CA GLN A 704 -1.79 3.26 12.56
C GLN A 704 -1.52 2.62 11.19
N GLY A 705 -0.87 3.35 10.28
CA GLY A 705 -0.52 2.85 8.95
C GLY A 705 0.41 1.64 9.01
N LEU A 706 1.51 1.72 9.79
CA LEU A 706 2.43 0.59 9.99
C LEU A 706 1.74 -0.59 10.69
N GLY A 707 0.98 -0.32 11.76
CA GLY A 707 0.29 -1.36 12.53
C GLY A 707 -0.75 -2.09 11.68
N TRP A 708 -1.48 -1.36 10.82
CA TRP A 708 -2.42 -1.96 9.89
C TRP A 708 -1.73 -2.75 8.77
N ALA A 709 -0.70 -2.16 8.16
CA ALA A 709 0.08 -2.81 7.11
C ALA A 709 0.62 -4.16 7.60
N PHE A 710 1.27 -4.19 8.77
CA PHE A 710 1.88 -5.40 9.30
C PHE A 710 0.87 -6.37 9.93
N GLY A 711 -0.11 -5.85 10.68
CA GLY A 711 -1.09 -6.68 11.40
C GLY A 711 -1.92 -7.55 10.46
N TYR A 712 -2.25 -7.04 9.26
CA TYR A 712 -2.96 -7.80 8.25
C TYR A 712 -2.13 -8.96 7.69
N ASN A 713 -0.86 -8.71 7.30
CA ASN A 713 0.03 -9.76 6.81
C ASN A 713 0.25 -10.83 7.88
N LEU A 714 0.51 -10.42 9.13
CA LEU A 714 0.76 -11.33 10.24
C LEU A 714 -0.43 -12.27 10.51
N LEU A 715 -1.66 -11.76 10.39
CA LEU A 715 -2.87 -12.54 10.62
C LEU A 715 -3.15 -13.55 9.49
N LEU A 716 -2.85 -13.18 8.24
CA LEU A 716 -3.29 -13.97 7.08
C LEU A 716 -2.23 -14.85 6.43
N ILE A 717 -0.94 -14.65 6.72
CA ILE A 717 0.10 -15.61 6.32
C ILE A 717 -0.20 -17.02 6.87
N PRO A 718 -0.55 -17.21 8.17
CA PRO A 718 -0.94 -18.51 8.68
C PRO A 718 -2.18 -19.09 7.99
N VAL A 719 -3.17 -18.23 7.70
CA VAL A 719 -4.39 -18.64 6.99
C VAL A 719 -4.06 -19.10 5.57
N ALA A 720 -3.20 -18.37 4.85
CA ALA A 720 -2.72 -18.74 3.53
C ALA A 720 -1.87 -20.01 3.52
N ALA A 721 -1.11 -20.25 4.59
CA ALA A 721 -0.33 -21.48 4.79
C ALA A 721 -1.22 -22.70 5.10
N GLY A 722 -2.52 -22.50 5.36
CA GLY A 722 -3.48 -23.59 5.58
C GLY A 722 -3.84 -23.83 7.05
N ALA A 723 -3.60 -22.89 7.96
CA ALA A 723 -3.94 -23.06 9.38
C ALA A 723 -5.44 -23.32 9.64
N LEU A 724 -6.33 -22.84 8.76
CA LEU A 724 -7.78 -23.07 8.85
C LEU A 724 -8.26 -24.33 8.13
N TYR A 725 -7.40 -24.98 7.34
CA TYR A 725 -7.77 -26.12 6.52
C TYR A 725 -8.36 -27.28 7.34
N TRP A 726 -7.73 -27.59 8.47
CA TRP A 726 -8.13 -28.73 9.31
C TRP A 726 -9.50 -28.58 10.00
N TRP A 727 -10.04 -27.37 10.06
CA TRP A 727 -11.33 -27.11 10.73
C TRP A 727 -12.52 -27.16 9.77
N ASN A 728 -12.34 -26.73 8.52
CA ASN A 728 -13.44 -26.55 7.57
C ASN A 728 -13.02 -26.62 6.08
N GLY A 729 -11.82 -27.16 5.79
CA GLY A 729 -11.27 -27.23 4.44
C GLY A 729 -10.94 -25.88 3.80
N LEU A 730 -10.87 -24.79 4.59
CA LEU A 730 -10.66 -23.44 4.04
C LEU A 730 -9.17 -23.20 3.72
N LEU A 731 -8.89 -22.98 2.43
CA LEU A 731 -7.63 -22.42 1.94
C LEU A 731 -7.88 -20.99 1.46
N LEU A 732 -6.89 -20.12 1.63
CA LEU A 732 -6.97 -18.74 1.14
C LEU A 732 -6.70 -18.74 -0.37
N ASP A 733 -7.69 -18.29 -1.14
CA ASP A 733 -7.53 -18.11 -2.57
C ASP A 733 -6.50 -16.99 -2.88
N PRO A 734 -5.53 -17.22 -3.80
CA PRO A 734 -4.53 -16.23 -4.19
C PRO A 734 -5.10 -14.89 -4.69
N VAL A 735 -6.23 -14.90 -5.39
CA VAL A 735 -6.91 -13.69 -5.87
C VAL A 735 -7.44 -12.90 -4.67
N LEU A 736 -8.06 -13.57 -3.70
CA LEU A 736 -8.49 -12.93 -2.45
C LEU A 736 -7.31 -12.32 -1.69
N ALA A 737 -6.18 -13.04 -1.63
CA ALA A 737 -4.95 -12.55 -1.02
C ALA A 737 -4.36 -11.31 -1.71
N SER A 738 -4.55 -11.17 -3.03
CA SER A 738 -4.14 -9.98 -3.78
C SER A 738 -5.11 -8.79 -3.60
N ALA A 739 -6.42 -9.02 -3.52
CA ALA A 739 -7.42 -7.97 -3.28
C ALA A 739 -7.29 -7.37 -1.87
N ALA A 740 -7.16 -8.25 -0.89
CA ALA A 740 -6.68 -8.01 0.46
C ALA A 740 -5.50 -7.02 0.56
N MET A 741 -4.43 -7.30 -0.17
CA MET A 741 -3.23 -6.46 -0.23
C MET A 741 -3.51 -5.08 -0.83
N ALA A 742 -4.29 -5.00 -1.91
CA ALA A 742 -4.68 -3.73 -2.51
C ALA A 742 -5.49 -2.86 -1.52
N MET A 743 -6.43 -3.47 -0.80
CA MET A 743 -7.23 -2.80 0.24
C MET A 743 -6.39 -2.30 1.41
N SER A 744 -5.34 -3.03 1.81
CA SER A 744 -4.38 -2.57 2.82
C SER A 744 -3.63 -1.31 2.37
N SER A 745 -3.22 -1.24 1.10
CA SER A 745 -2.55 -0.05 0.55
C SER A 745 -3.49 1.15 0.49
N VAL A 746 -4.75 0.94 0.07
CA VAL A 746 -5.79 1.98 0.08
C VAL A 746 -6.00 2.52 1.48
N SER A 747 -6.19 1.64 2.48
CA SER A 747 -6.52 2.07 3.85
C SER A 747 -5.42 2.91 4.48
N VAL A 748 -4.15 2.55 4.26
CA VAL A 748 -2.99 3.30 4.79
C VAL A 748 -2.90 4.68 4.14
N VAL A 749 -3.00 4.74 2.81
CA VAL A 749 -2.92 6.01 2.06
C VAL A 749 -4.06 6.95 2.43
N THR A 750 -5.30 6.46 2.42
CA THR A 750 -6.46 7.29 2.73
C THR A 750 -6.48 7.71 4.20
N ASN A 751 -5.92 6.89 5.11
CA ASN A 751 -5.72 7.29 6.50
C ASN A 751 -4.73 8.45 6.62
N ALA A 752 -3.62 8.42 5.86
CA ALA A 752 -2.65 9.52 5.79
C ALA A 752 -3.29 10.81 5.24
N LEU A 753 -4.09 10.72 4.18
CA LEU A 753 -4.78 11.87 3.57
C LEU A 753 -5.76 12.58 4.53
N ARG A 754 -6.22 11.93 5.60
CA ARG A 754 -7.06 12.58 6.63
C ARG A 754 -6.33 13.71 7.36
N LEU A 755 -5.00 13.70 7.39
CA LEU A 755 -4.19 14.77 7.99
C LEU A 755 -4.41 16.11 7.28
N ARG A 756 -4.81 16.14 6.00
CA ARG A 756 -5.18 17.39 5.30
C ARG A 756 -6.32 18.15 5.96
N ARG A 757 -7.17 17.47 6.72
CA ARG A 757 -8.30 18.08 7.44
C ARG A 757 -7.92 18.58 8.84
N PHE A 758 -6.63 18.52 9.21
CA PHE A 758 -6.16 19.05 10.48
C PHE A 758 -6.36 20.56 10.55
N ARG A 759 -6.78 21.06 11.70
CA ARG A 759 -6.96 22.51 11.97
C ARG A 759 -6.23 22.85 13.26
N ARG A 760 -5.85 24.12 13.44
CA ARG A 760 -5.32 24.60 14.72
C ARG A 760 -6.34 24.27 15.82
N PRO A 761 -5.94 23.52 16.87
CA PRO A 761 -6.82 23.22 17.98
C PRO A 761 -7.12 24.51 18.76
N ALA A 762 -8.36 24.68 19.21
CA ALA A 762 -8.74 25.88 19.95
C ALA A 762 -8.28 25.84 21.41
N THR A 763 -8.18 24.63 21.98
CA THR A 763 -7.76 24.41 23.37
C THR A 763 -6.92 23.13 23.50
N ALA A 764 -6.13 23.05 24.56
CA ALA A 764 -5.39 21.82 24.92
C ALA A 764 -6.32 20.63 25.21
N ASP A 765 -7.55 20.90 25.70
CA ASP A 765 -8.55 19.88 25.97
C ASP A 765 -9.01 19.17 24.68
N GLU A 766 -9.11 19.88 23.55
CA GLU A 766 -9.40 19.27 22.24
C GLU A 766 -8.33 18.24 21.82
N ILE A 767 -7.09 18.43 22.28
CA ILE A 767 -5.95 17.55 22.00
C ILE A 767 -5.97 16.32 22.92
N LEU A 768 -6.16 16.52 24.23
CA LEU A 768 -6.14 15.44 25.23
C LEU A 768 -7.42 14.61 25.24
N HIS A 769 -8.56 15.26 25.00
CA HIS A 769 -9.88 14.67 25.09
C HIS A 769 -10.67 14.90 23.79
N PRO A 770 -10.22 14.32 22.66
CA PRO A 770 -10.93 14.48 21.41
C PRO A 770 -12.37 13.95 21.55
N PRO A 771 -13.37 14.64 20.95
CA PRO A 771 -14.77 14.28 21.08
C PRO A 771 -15.03 12.84 20.62
N LEU A 772 -16.04 12.17 21.20
CA LEU A 772 -16.32 10.75 20.95
C LEU A 772 -16.44 10.43 19.45
N ARG A 773 -17.05 11.33 18.66
CA ARG A 773 -17.14 11.23 17.20
C ARG A 773 -15.76 11.21 16.52
N ALA A 774 -14.80 11.99 17.00
CA ALA A 774 -13.44 12.01 16.47
C ALA A 774 -12.63 10.77 16.89
N ARG A 775 -12.87 10.21 18.10
CA ARG A 775 -12.27 8.94 18.53
C ARG A 775 -12.81 7.74 17.76
N ILE A 776 -14.13 7.64 17.63
CA ILE A 776 -14.78 6.59 16.85
C ILE A 776 -14.35 6.70 15.39
N GLY A 777 -14.40 7.89 14.79
CA GLY A 777 -13.99 8.10 13.41
C GLY A 777 -12.52 7.75 13.12
N GLN A 778 -11.63 7.75 14.12
CA GLN A 778 -10.23 7.35 13.95
C GLN A 778 -10.08 5.87 13.61
N TYR A 779 -10.71 5.01 14.40
CA TYR A 779 -10.64 3.56 14.23
C TYR A 779 -11.72 3.03 13.29
N ALA A 780 -12.94 3.59 13.33
CA ALA A 780 -14.07 3.19 12.49
C ALA A 780 -13.77 3.31 10.99
N TYR A 781 -12.87 4.20 10.58
CA TYR A 781 -12.44 4.25 9.18
C TYR A 781 -11.66 2.99 8.77
N LEU A 782 -10.61 2.64 9.52
CA LEU A 782 -9.81 1.43 9.24
C LEU A 782 -10.65 0.16 9.44
N THR A 783 -11.47 0.12 10.49
CA THR A 783 -12.42 -0.98 10.72
C THR A 783 -13.46 -1.08 9.60
N GLY A 784 -13.99 0.04 9.11
CA GLY A 784 -14.93 0.06 7.99
C GLY A 784 -14.30 -0.46 6.70
N VAL A 785 -13.07 -0.04 6.40
CA VAL A 785 -12.32 -0.58 5.25
C VAL A 785 -12.05 -2.08 5.41
N ALA A 786 -11.73 -2.54 6.62
CA ALA A 786 -11.54 -3.95 6.92
C ALA A 786 -12.81 -4.78 6.74
N VAL A 787 -13.95 -4.26 7.22
CA VAL A 787 -15.27 -4.91 7.07
C VAL A 787 -15.65 -5.01 5.60
N VAL A 788 -15.44 -3.94 4.82
CA VAL A 788 -15.70 -3.97 3.37
C VAL A 788 -14.79 -4.98 2.67
N ALA A 789 -13.50 -5.01 3.01
CA ALA A 789 -12.56 -5.99 2.45
C ALA A 789 -12.93 -7.44 2.81
N LEU A 790 -13.34 -7.68 4.07
CA LEU A 790 -13.82 -9.00 4.53
C LEU A 790 -15.14 -9.39 3.86
N ALA A 791 -16.07 -8.46 3.68
CA ALA A 791 -17.34 -8.72 3.00
C ALA A 791 -17.14 -9.04 1.52
N LEU A 792 -16.25 -8.31 0.82
CA LEU A 792 -15.82 -8.62 -0.54
C LEU A 792 -15.14 -9.99 -0.62
N GLY A 793 -14.22 -10.27 0.31
CA GLY A 793 -13.53 -11.55 0.38
C GLY A 793 -14.47 -12.73 0.63
N ALA A 794 -15.40 -12.59 1.58
CA ALA A 794 -16.41 -13.59 1.89
C ALA A 794 -17.37 -13.81 0.72
N GLY A 795 -17.81 -12.75 0.04
CA GLY A 795 -18.67 -12.84 -1.15
C GLY A 795 -17.99 -13.60 -2.29
N LEU A 796 -16.74 -13.25 -2.61
CA LEU A 796 -15.96 -13.95 -3.63
C LEU A 796 -15.64 -15.40 -3.25
N THR A 797 -15.37 -15.67 -1.97
CA THR A 797 -15.18 -17.05 -1.47
C THR A 797 -16.46 -17.87 -1.62
N ALA A 798 -17.62 -17.29 -1.30
CA ALA A 798 -18.90 -17.96 -1.45
C ALA A 798 -19.18 -18.32 -2.91
N VAL A 799 -18.85 -17.44 -3.86
CA VAL A 799 -18.93 -17.72 -5.31
C VAL A 799 -17.97 -18.84 -5.71
N SER A 800 -16.75 -18.88 -5.17
CA SER A 800 -15.77 -19.95 -5.49
C SER A 800 -16.17 -21.36 -5.00
N ARG A 801 -17.16 -21.44 -4.09
CA ARG A 801 -17.67 -22.69 -3.50
C ARG A 801 -18.90 -23.26 -4.21
N MET A 802 -19.39 -22.62 -5.27
CA MET A 802 -20.38 -23.24 -6.18
C MET A 802 -19.78 -24.50 -6.84
N ASP A 803 -20.64 -25.47 -7.18
CA ASP A 803 -20.29 -26.88 -7.34
C ASP A 803 -19.21 -27.13 -8.39
N PHE A 804 -18.42 -28.20 -8.21
CA PHE A 804 -17.28 -28.51 -9.10
C PHE A 804 -17.71 -28.74 -10.56
N ALA A 805 -18.92 -29.26 -10.77
CA ALA A 805 -19.55 -29.45 -12.08
C ALA A 805 -19.96 -28.12 -12.76
N GLU A 806 -20.05 -27.02 -12.01
CA GLU A 806 -20.42 -25.70 -12.51
C GLU A 806 -19.21 -24.81 -12.85
N ARG A 807 -17.97 -25.32 -12.69
CA ARG A 807 -16.73 -24.56 -12.90
C ARG A 807 -16.29 -24.48 -14.37
N GLY A 808 -17.23 -24.33 -15.29
CA GLY A 808 -16.98 -24.16 -16.73
C GLY A 808 -15.99 -25.17 -17.32
N MET A 809 -15.11 -24.68 -18.21
CA MET A 809 -14.06 -25.48 -18.88
C MET A 809 -13.15 -26.23 -17.91
N ASN A 810 -12.81 -25.62 -16.76
CA ASN A 810 -11.95 -26.26 -15.76
C ASN A 810 -12.63 -27.52 -15.16
N GLY A 811 -13.94 -27.46 -14.90
CA GLY A 811 -14.72 -28.61 -14.44
C GLY A 811 -14.77 -29.73 -15.48
N GLN A 812 -14.97 -29.39 -16.75
CA GLN A 812 -15.00 -30.35 -17.87
C GLN A 812 -13.66 -31.07 -18.06
N LEU A 813 -12.53 -30.35 -18.03
CA LEU A 813 -11.19 -30.93 -18.16
C LEU A 813 -10.86 -31.86 -16.99
N ALA A 814 -11.25 -31.49 -15.76
CA ALA A 814 -11.06 -32.33 -14.58
C ALA A 814 -11.93 -33.60 -14.63
N TRP A 815 -13.14 -33.52 -15.18
CA TRP A 815 -14.02 -34.67 -15.36
C TRP A 815 -13.49 -35.63 -16.44
N ALA A 816 -13.09 -35.11 -17.61
CA ALA A 816 -12.49 -35.92 -18.68
C ALA A 816 -11.21 -36.65 -18.22
N GLN A 817 -10.39 -36.00 -17.39
CA GLN A 817 -9.23 -36.64 -16.77
C GLN A 817 -9.64 -37.76 -15.80
N GLY A 818 -10.79 -37.64 -15.14
CA GLY A 818 -11.32 -38.63 -14.20
C GLY A 818 -11.89 -39.90 -14.86
N THR A 819 -12.22 -39.84 -16.16
CA THR A 819 -12.72 -41.00 -16.94
C THR A 819 -11.60 -41.83 -17.56
N GLY A 820 -10.32 -41.41 -17.40
CA GLY A 820 -9.14 -42.14 -17.87
C GLY A 820 -8.89 -42.10 -19.38
N MET A 821 -9.61 -41.25 -20.11
CA MET A 821 -9.39 -41.03 -21.54
C MET A 821 -8.14 -40.14 -21.77
N PRO A 822 -7.21 -40.51 -22.68
CA PRO A 822 -6.04 -39.69 -22.96
C PRO A 822 -6.41 -38.46 -23.81
N MET A 823 -6.09 -37.26 -23.34
CA MET A 823 -6.42 -36.00 -24.03
C MET A 823 -5.63 -35.85 -25.35
N ARG A 824 -6.32 -35.94 -26.50
CA ARG A 824 -5.74 -35.64 -27.83
C ARG A 824 -5.99 -34.19 -28.29
N PRO A 825 -5.21 -33.66 -29.25
CA PRO A 825 -5.35 -32.28 -29.77
C PRO A 825 -6.63 -32.01 -30.58
N ALA A 826 -7.42 -33.04 -30.91
CA ALA A 826 -8.74 -32.92 -31.52
C ALA A 826 -9.67 -33.95 -30.85
N MET A 827 -10.57 -33.50 -29.98
CA MET A 827 -11.50 -34.37 -29.23
C MET A 827 -12.56 -35.02 -30.14
N SER A 828 -12.83 -34.43 -31.32
CA SER A 828 -13.71 -35.04 -32.34
C SER A 828 -13.19 -36.38 -32.85
N GLU A 829 -11.87 -36.61 -32.86
CA GLU A 829 -11.27 -37.93 -33.14
C GLU A 829 -11.42 -38.91 -31.97
N MET A 830 -11.59 -38.43 -30.73
CA MET A 830 -11.84 -39.27 -29.56
C MET A 830 -13.29 -39.75 -29.47
N MET A 831 -14.25 -38.92 -29.92
CA MET A 831 -15.68 -39.24 -29.90
C MET A 831 -16.09 -40.22 -31.02
N THR A 832 -15.29 -40.33 -32.08
CA THR A 832 -15.65 -41.09 -33.30
C THR A 832 -14.73 -42.28 -33.58
N ALA A 833 -13.60 -42.40 -32.88
CA ALA A 833 -12.74 -43.58 -32.99
C ALA A 833 -13.11 -44.57 -31.89
N GLU A 834 -14.17 -45.34 -32.11
CA GLU A 834 -14.29 -46.64 -31.46
C GLU A 834 -13.09 -47.48 -31.87
N VAL A 835 -12.13 -47.61 -30.95
CA VAL A 835 -11.00 -48.51 -31.13
C VAL A 835 -11.48 -49.86 -30.61
N PRO A 836 -11.58 -50.90 -31.46
CA PRO A 836 -12.05 -52.20 -31.01
C PRO A 836 -11.19 -52.70 -29.84
N PRO A 837 -11.78 -53.42 -28.88
CA PRO A 837 -11.05 -53.92 -27.73
C PRO A 837 -9.95 -54.90 -28.18
N THR A 838 -8.82 -54.86 -27.49
CA THR A 838 -7.69 -55.75 -27.73
C THR A 838 -7.80 -56.95 -26.80
N ASP A 839 -7.60 -58.17 -27.30
CA ASP A 839 -7.57 -59.36 -26.44
C ASP A 839 -6.42 -59.25 -25.42
N ALA A 840 -6.66 -59.68 -24.18
CA ALA A 840 -5.67 -59.63 -23.10
C ALA A 840 -4.33 -60.26 -23.49
N THR A 841 -4.35 -61.36 -24.24
CA THR A 841 -3.13 -62.04 -24.70
C THR A 841 -2.33 -61.19 -25.68
N ASP A 842 -3.00 -60.47 -26.58
CA ASP A 842 -2.38 -59.55 -27.54
C ASP A 842 -1.92 -58.25 -26.87
N ALA A 843 -2.63 -57.80 -25.83
CA ALA A 843 -2.27 -56.67 -24.98
C ALA A 843 -1.11 -56.96 -24.00
N GLY A 844 -0.59 -58.19 -23.98
CA GLY A 844 0.54 -58.58 -23.15
C GLY A 844 0.19 -58.74 -21.66
N VAL A 845 -1.06 -59.03 -21.33
CA VAL A 845 -1.53 -59.21 -19.95
C VAL A 845 -2.29 -60.53 -19.77
N ASP A 846 -2.29 -61.05 -18.55
CA ASP A 846 -3.06 -62.23 -18.14
C ASP A 846 -4.00 -61.83 -17.00
N VAL A 847 -5.29 -62.14 -17.16
CA VAL A 847 -6.32 -61.85 -16.16
C VAL A 847 -6.69 -63.16 -15.48
N ARG A 848 -6.68 -63.20 -14.14
CA ARG A 848 -7.08 -64.38 -13.36
C ARG A 848 -8.25 -64.04 -12.48
N LEU A 849 -9.34 -64.80 -12.61
CA LEU A 849 -10.49 -64.69 -11.72
C LEU A 849 -10.40 -65.74 -10.62
N ASP A 850 -10.14 -65.28 -9.40
CA ASP A 850 -10.11 -66.13 -8.21
C ASP A 850 -11.53 -66.31 -7.67
N LEU A 851 -12.11 -67.48 -7.97
CA LEU A 851 -13.42 -67.90 -7.46
C LEU A 851 -13.26 -68.71 -6.15
N PRO A 852 -13.97 -68.37 -5.07
CA PRO A 852 -13.96 -69.17 -3.85
C PRO A 852 -14.41 -70.63 -4.10
N ALA A 853 -13.84 -71.59 -3.37
CA ALA A 853 -14.15 -73.00 -3.56
C ALA A 853 -15.58 -73.40 -3.11
N ASP A 854 -16.25 -72.52 -2.36
CA ASP A 854 -17.56 -72.75 -1.72
C ASP A 854 -18.72 -71.99 -2.36
N VAL A 855 -18.55 -71.46 -3.59
CA VAL A 855 -19.60 -70.72 -4.31
C VAL A 855 -20.87 -71.57 -4.49
N ARG A 856 -22.02 -70.99 -4.10
CA ARG A 856 -23.34 -71.60 -4.22
C ARG A 856 -24.30 -70.72 -5.03
N PRO A 857 -25.21 -71.30 -5.80
CA PRO A 857 -26.29 -70.57 -6.45
C PRO A 857 -27.08 -69.69 -5.47
N GLY A 858 -27.35 -68.45 -5.84
CA GLY A 858 -28.13 -67.48 -5.08
C GLY A 858 -27.41 -66.83 -3.89
N GLN A 859 -26.12 -67.14 -3.67
CA GLN A 859 -25.32 -66.51 -2.62
C GLN A 859 -24.39 -65.44 -3.19
N LEU A 860 -24.28 -64.33 -2.46
CA LEU A 860 -23.34 -63.26 -2.75
C LEU A 860 -21.91 -63.79 -2.59
N THR A 861 -21.12 -63.66 -3.64
CA THR A 861 -19.77 -64.20 -3.76
C THR A 861 -18.79 -63.06 -4.03
N ARG A 862 -17.70 -63.00 -3.26
CA ARG A 862 -16.60 -62.08 -3.54
C ARG A 862 -15.71 -62.69 -4.61
N LEU A 863 -15.64 -62.05 -5.77
CA LEU A 863 -14.77 -62.41 -6.88
C LEU A 863 -13.57 -61.44 -6.90
N VAL A 864 -12.36 -61.96 -7.06
CA VAL A 864 -11.14 -61.15 -7.20
C VAL A 864 -10.56 -61.37 -8.59
N ALA A 865 -10.38 -60.27 -9.32
CA ALA A 865 -9.71 -60.23 -10.61
C ALA A 865 -8.28 -59.74 -10.40
N THR A 866 -7.30 -60.56 -10.77
CA THR A 866 -5.88 -60.25 -10.72
C THR A 866 -5.34 -60.08 -12.13
N VAL A 867 -4.86 -58.89 -12.47
CA VAL A 867 -4.25 -58.55 -13.77
C VAL A 867 -2.73 -58.53 -13.62
N VAL A 868 -2.04 -59.36 -14.39
CA VAL A 868 -0.56 -59.47 -14.40
C VAL A 868 -0.01 -59.31 -15.81
N ASP A 869 1.24 -58.87 -15.93
CA ASP A 869 1.96 -58.85 -17.19
C ASP A 869 2.26 -60.30 -17.65
N SER A 870 1.98 -60.61 -18.92
CA SER A 870 2.04 -61.99 -19.42
C SER A 870 3.46 -62.52 -19.58
N GLY A 871 4.47 -61.64 -19.70
CA GLY A 871 5.87 -62.01 -19.86
C GLY A 871 6.63 -62.16 -18.54
N THR A 872 6.30 -61.34 -17.55
CA THR A 872 6.99 -61.26 -16.26
C THR A 872 6.21 -61.90 -15.11
N GLY A 873 4.88 -61.96 -15.21
CA GLY A 873 3.99 -62.40 -14.14
C GLY A 873 3.86 -61.40 -13.00
N GLU A 874 4.43 -60.19 -13.12
CA GLU A 874 4.29 -59.12 -12.14
C GLU A 874 2.90 -58.45 -12.26
N PRO A 875 2.30 -57.96 -11.15
CA PRO A 875 1.01 -57.27 -11.21
C PRO A 875 1.06 -56.00 -12.05
N VAL A 876 -0.03 -55.73 -12.77
CA VAL A 876 -0.16 -54.50 -13.57
C VAL A 876 -0.46 -53.31 -12.64
N GLU A 877 0.42 -52.31 -12.65
CA GLU A 877 0.29 -51.11 -11.81
C GLU A 877 -0.36 -49.92 -12.51
N ASP A 878 -0.55 -50.00 -13.83
CA ASP A 878 -1.04 -48.90 -14.68
C ASP A 878 -2.50 -49.08 -15.12
N LEU A 879 -3.30 -49.86 -14.40
CA LEU A 879 -4.75 -49.87 -14.59
C LEU A 879 -5.30 -48.46 -14.42
N THR A 880 -6.26 -48.07 -15.25
CA THR A 880 -6.99 -46.79 -15.15
C THR A 880 -8.49 -47.04 -15.22
N ARG A 881 -9.28 -46.03 -14.85
CA ARG A 881 -10.72 -46.09 -15.09
C ARG A 881 -11.01 -45.95 -16.58
N SER A 882 -12.02 -46.68 -17.03
CA SER A 882 -12.72 -46.51 -18.31
C SER A 882 -14.18 -46.29 -17.93
N HIS A 883 -14.83 -45.22 -18.41
CA HIS A 883 -16.25 -44.96 -18.12
C HIS A 883 -16.56 -44.94 -16.60
N GLU A 884 -15.74 -44.24 -15.80
CA GLU A 884 -15.79 -44.19 -14.31
C GLU A 884 -15.57 -45.51 -13.55
N ALA A 885 -15.46 -46.66 -14.23
CA ALA A 885 -15.20 -47.98 -13.65
C ALA A 885 -13.74 -48.43 -13.88
N TRP A 886 -13.16 -49.19 -12.96
CA TRP A 886 -11.81 -49.76 -13.16
C TRP A 886 -11.80 -50.96 -14.10
N MET A 887 -12.91 -51.69 -14.12
CA MET A 887 -13.15 -52.86 -14.94
C MET A 887 -14.66 -53.05 -15.05
N HIS A 888 -15.15 -53.36 -16.23
CA HIS A 888 -16.47 -53.94 -16.44
C HIS A 888 -16.33 -55.45 -16.35
N LEU A 889 -17.14 -56.09 -15.51
CA LEU A 889 -17.21 -57.54 -15.38
C LEU A 889 -18.63 -57.99 -15.68
N ILE A 890 -18.78 -58.66 -16.83
CA ILE A 890 -20.04 -59.18 -17.32
C ILE A 890 -20.03 -60.69 -17.09
N ALA A 891 -20.96 -61.19 -16.27
CA ALA A 891 -21.13 -62.61 -16.03
C ALA A 891 -22.46 -63.10 -16.61
N THR A 892 -22.39 -63.97 -17.61
CA THR A 892 -23.56 -64.61 -18.23
C THR A 892 -23.49 -66.13 -18.10
N ARG A 893 -24.64 -66.81 -18.03
CA ARG A 893 -24.66 -68.28 -18.12
C ARG A 893 -24.40 -68.68 -19.58
N GLU A 894 -23.80 -69.84 -19.84
CA GLU A 894 -23.43 -70.28 -21.20
C GLU A 894 -24.63 -70.34 -22.19
N ASP A 895 -25.85 -70.43 -21.69
CA ASP A 895 -27.12 -70.36 -22.46
C ASP A 895 -27.76 -68.96 -22.46
N LEU A 896 -27.06 -67.93 -21.98
CA LEU A 896 -27.48 -66.54 -21.82
C LEU A 896 -28.73 -66.34 -20.95
N GLY A 897 -29.11 -67.33 -20.14
CA GLY A 897 -30.30 -67.27 -19.28
C GLY A 897 -30.17 -66.38 -18.03
N THR A 898 -28.97 -65.88 -17.73
CA THR A 898 -28.72 -64.95 -16.62
C THR A 898 -27.67 -63.92 -17.04
N PHE A 899 -27.78 -62.70 -16.51
CA PHE A 899 -26.88 -61.58 -16.79
C PHE A 899 -26.57 -60.82 -15.50
N ALA A 900 -25.30 -60.46 -15.32
CA ALA A 900 -24.86 -59.53 -14.29
C ALA A 900 -23.74 -58.65 -14.86
N HIS A 901 -23.91 -57.34 -14.75
CA HIS A 901 -22.90 -56.34 -15.10
C HIS A 901 -22.46 -55.64 -13.81
N VAL A 902 -21.23 -55.89 -13.39
CA VAL A 902 -20.70 -55.41 -12.11
C VAL A 902 -19.30 -54.79 -12.29
N HIS A 903 -18.88 -53.96 -11.34
CA HIS A 903 -17.69 -53.11 -11.48
C HIS A 903 -16.70 -53.37 -10.33
N PRO A 904 -15.68 -54.23 -10.53
CA PRO A 904 -14.63 -54.47 -9.54
C PRO A 904 -13.90 -53.20 -9.08
N GLN A 905 -13.57 -53.15 -7.79
CA GLN A 905 -12.88 -52.04 -7.13
C GLN A 905 -11.49 -52.46 -6.63
N PRO A 906 -10.47 -51.58 -6.67
CA PRO A 906 -9.14 -51.87 -6.16
C PRO A 906 -9.14 -52.37 -4.72
N THR A 907 -8.41 -53.45 -4.45
CA THR A 907 -8.28 -54.02 -3.10
C THR A 907 -7.23 -53.32 -2.25
N GLY A 908 -6.37 -52.52 -2.88
CA GLY A 908 -5.16 -51.93 -2.29
C GLY A 908 -3.88 -52.72 -2.60
N GLU A 909 -4.01 -53.94 -3.15
CA GLU A 909 -2.89 -54.69 -3.73
C GLU A 909 -2.75 -54.36 -5.24
N PRO A 910 -1.53 -54.16 -5.76
CA PRO A 910 -1.32 -53.86 -7.18
C PRO A 910 -1.94 -54.93 -8.09
N GLY A 911 -2.57 -54.51 -9.19
CA GLY A 911 -3.21 -55.39 -10.17
C GLY A 911 -4.45 -56.15 -9.67
N GLN A 912 -4.91 -55.96 -8.43
CA GLN A 912 -6.08 -56.68 -7.89
C GLN A 912 -7.32 -55.79 -7.75
N LEU A 913 -8.42 -56.27 -8.32
CA LEU A 913 -9.75 -55.69 -8.21
C LEU A 913 -10.71 -56.72 -7.62
N ALA A 914 -11.67 -56.30 -6.79
CA ALA A 914 -12.66 -57.19 -6.20
C ALA A 914 -14.09 -56.67 -6.36
N VAL A 915 -15.03 -57.59 -6.55
CA VAL A 915 -16.47 -57.29 -6.64
C VAL A 915 -17.29 -58.35 -5.90
N GLU A 916 -18.46 -57.96 -5.41
CA GLU A 916 -19.45 -58.92 -4.94
C GLU A 916 -20.48 -59.19 -6.04
N VAL A 917 -20.62 -60.45 -6.43
CA VAL A 917 -21.52 -60.90 -7.49
C VAL A 917 -22.34 -62.10 -7.02
N THR A 918 -23.59 -62.19 -7.44
CA THR A 918 -24.45 -63.35 -7.13
C THR A 918 -24.68 -64.14 -8.40
N PHE A 919 -24.37 -65.45 -8.37
CA PHE A 919 -24.69 -66.37 -9.46
C PHE A 919 -26.07 -67.00 -9.18
N PRO A 920 -27.14 -66.66 -9.92
CA PRO A 920 -28.50 -67.06 -9.52
C PRO A 920 -28.74 -68.57 -9.56
N THR A 921 -28.03 -69.29 -10.43
CA THR A 921 -28.24 -70.72 -10.70
C THR A 921 -26.91 -71.48 -10.76
N ALA A 922 -26.94 -72.82 -10.66
CA ALA A 922 -25.76 -73.63 -10.98
C ALA A 922 -25.56 -73.70 -12.50
N GLY A 923 -24.33 -73.91 -12.95
CA GLY A 923 -24.00 -74.00 -14.37
C GLY A 923 -22.63 -73.43 -14.72
N ARG A 924 -22.33 -73.41 -16.02
CA ARG A 924 -21.14 -72.76 -16.57
C ARG A 924 -21.48 -71.32 -16.90
N TYR A 925 -20.62 -70.41 -16.45
CA TYR A 925 -20.74 -68.98 -16.68
C TYR A 925 -19.56 -68.50 -17.52
N VAL A 926 -19.88 -67.72 -18.55
CA VAL A 926 -18.91 -66.94 -19.31
C VAL A 926 -18.76 -65.61 -18.57
N VAL A 927 -17.53 -65.27 -18.21
CA VAL A 927 -17.18 -64.01 -17.55
C VAL A 927 -16.26 -63.24 -18.49
N ASP A 928 -16.79 -62.15 -19.03
CA ASP A 928 -16.08 -61.19 -19.85
C ASP A 928 -15.64 -60.02 -18.97
N THR A 929 -14.34 -59.72 -18.98
CA THR A 929 -13.75 -58.56 -18.29
C THR A 929 -13.21 -57.58 -19.30
N GLU A 930 -13.55 -56.31 -19.13
CA GLU A 930 -13.07 -55.21 -19.96
C GLU A 930 -12.49 -54.12 -19.06
N PHE A 931 -11.25 -53.71 -19.34
CA PHE A 931 -10.54 -52.71 -18.53
C PHE A 931 -9.52 -51.95 -19.38
N ARG A 932 -9.01 -50.83 -18.88
CA ARG A 932 -8.07 -49.99 -19.62
C ARG A 932 -6.76 -49.79 -18.88
N ARG A 933 -5.66 -49.68 -19.63
CA ARG A 933 -4.35 -49.27 -19.13
C ARG A 933 -4.12 -47.78 -19.37
N GLN A 934 -3.36 -47.15 -18.48
CA GLN A 934 -3.14 -45.72 -18.48
C GLN A 934 -2.46 -45.26 -19.77
N GLY A 935 -3.13 -44.39 -20.53
CA GLY A 935 -2.62 -43.82 -21.77
C GLY A 935 -2.93 -44.63 -23.04
N GLU A 936 -3.62 -45.76 -22.92
CA GLU A 936 -4.14 -46.54 -24.06
C GLU A 936 -5.58 -46.12 -24.42
N MET A 937 -5.95 -46.24 -25.69
CA MET A 937 -7.30 -45.92 -26.20
C MET A 937 -8.21 -47.14 -26.34
N SER A 938 -7.62 -48.33 -26.53
CA SER A 938 -8.35 -49.59 -26.67
C SER A 938 -8.57 -50.18 -25.29
N ASP A 939 -9.79 -50.64 -25.01
CA ASP A 939 -10.04 -51.46 -23.84
C ASP A 939 -9.44 -52.86 -24.05
N VAL A 940 -8.99 -53.48 -22.96
CA VAL A 940 -8.45 -54.83 -22.94
C VAL A 940 -9.56 -55.78 -22.52
N HIS A 941 -9.89 -56.73 -23.40
CA HIS A 941 -10.92 -57.75 -23.17
C HIS A 941 -10.29 -59.08 -22.79
N SER A 942 -10.82 -59.72 -21.76
CA SER A 942 -10.46 -61.09 -21.37
C SER A 942 -11.73 -61.89 -21.10
N ARG A 943 -11.77 -63.13 -21.61
CA ARG A 943 -12.86 -64.06 -21.38
C ARG A 943 -12.40 -65.26 -20.57
N GLN A 944 -13.17 -65.61 -19.54
CA GLN A 944 -12.96 -66.81 -18.74
C GLN A 944 -14.27 -67.57 -18.54
N VAL A 945 -14.17 -68.89 -18.34
CA VAL A 945 -15.33 -69.73 -18.02
C VAL A 945 -15.18 -70.25 -16.61
N ILE A 946 -16.16 -69.92 -15.76
CA ILE A 946 -16.23 -70.40 -14.39
C ILE A 946 -17.39 -71.39 -14.24
N THR A 947 -17.27 -72.34 -13.31
CA THR A 947 -18.32 -73.34 -13.07
C THR A 947 -18.85 -73.22 -11.65
N VAL A 948 -20.15 -72.95 -11.52
CA VAL A 948 -20.86 -72.93 -10.25
C VAL A 948 -21.47 -74.31 -10.01
N ALA A 949 -21.01 -74.99 -8.96
CA ALA A 949 -21.43 -76.34 -8.64
C ALA A 949 -22.92 -76.42 -8.24
N GLY A 950 -23.62 -77.44 -8.74
CA GLY A 950 -25.01 -77.73 -8.41
C GLY A 950 -25.77 -78.32 -9.60
N THR A 951 -27.08 -78.47 -9.45
CA THR A 951 -27.96 -78.92 -10.54
C THR A 951 -28.30 -77.72 -11.42
N ALA A 952 -27.75 -77.68 -12.63
CA ALA A 952 -28.08 -76.64 -13.60
C ALA A 952 -29.55 -76.75 -14.02
N PRO A 953 -30.27 -75.62 -14.18
CA PRO A 953 -31.61 -75.61 -14.76
C PRO A 953 -31.58 -76.03 -16.24
N GLU A 954 -32.76 -76.28 -16.82
CA GLU A 954 -32.85 -76.56 -18.26
C GLU A 954 -32.29 -75.40 -19.09
N PRO A 955 -31.55 -75.69 -20.19
CA PRO A 955 -30.99 -74.66 -21.05
C PRO A 955 -32.07 -73.75 -21.63
N VAL A 956 -31.83 -72.45 -21.60
CA VAL A 956 -32.69 -71.46 -22.25
C VAL A 956 -32.45 -71.52 -23.76
N VAL A 957 -33.53 -71.70 -24.53
CA VAL A 957 -33.49 -71.57 -25.99
C VAL A 957 -33.92 -70.16 -26.34
N LEU A 958 -33.00 -69.36 -26.86
CA LEU A 958 -33.29 -68.00 -27.30
C LEU A 958 -34.07 -68.03 -28.63
N THR A 959 -35.19 -67.32 -28.65
CA THR A 959 -35.99 -67.05 -29.85
C THR A 959 -36.23 -65.56 -29.94
N ALA A 960 -36.29 -64.99 -31.15
CA ALA A 960 -36.56 -63.57 -31.35
C ALA A 960 -37.77 -63.10 -30.51
N GLY A 961 -37.53 -62.08 -29.69
CA GLY A 961 -38.47 -61.55 -28.71
C GLY A 961 -39.19 -60.30 -29.21
N PRO A 962 -40.12 -59.74 -28.41
CA PRO A 962 -40.73 -58.46 -28.72
C PRO A 962 -39.69 -57.34 -28.70
N ARG A 963 -39.83 -56.35 -29.61
CA ARG A 963 -39.01 -55.12 -29.65
C ARG A 963 -39.40 -54.09 -28.58
N VAL A 964 -40.36 -54.42 -27.71
CA VAL A 964 -40.83 -53.56 -26.61
C VAL A 964 -40.81 -54.37 -25.32
N VAL A 965 -40.18 -53.83 -24.28
CA VAL A 965 -40.05 -54.47 -22.97
C VAL A 965 -40.44 -53.48 -21.88
N GLU A 966 -41.17 -53.96 -20.87
CA GLU A 966 -41.50 -53.19 -19.67
C GLU A 966 -40.68 -53.72 -18.48
N VAL A 967 -39.84 -52.87 -17.90
CA VAL A 967 -38.99 -53.18 -16.74
C VAL A 967 -39.14 -52.07 -15.71
N ASP A 968 -39.45 -52.44 -14.45
CA ASP A 968 -39.54 -51.52 -13.31
C ASP A 968 -40.40 -50.26 -13.53
N GLY A 969 -41.48 -50.38 -14.32
CA GLY A 969 -42.41 -49.28 -14.62
C GLY A 969 -42.01 -48.41 -15.81
N VAL A 970 -40.92 -48.74 -16.50
CA VAL A 970 -40.47 -48.08 -17.73
C VAL A 970 -40.69 -49.00 -18.92
N ARG A 971 -41.31 -48.48 -19.97
CA ARG A 971 -41.42 -49.14 -21.28
C ARG A 971 -40.27 -48.65 -22.16
N VAL A 972 -39.43 -49.60 -22.59
CA VAL A 972 -38.30 -49.40 -23.49
C VAL A 972 -38.63 -50.06 -24.83
N GLU A 973 -38.62 -49.28 -25.89
CA GLU A 973 -38.83 -49.73 -27.28
C GLU A 973 -37.52 -49.65 -28.05
N LEU A 974 -37.22 -50.69 -28.84
CA LEU A 974 -36.00 -50.85 -29.63
C LEU A 974 -36.34 -50.84 -31.12
N GLU A 975 -35.94 -49.78 -31.82
CA GLU A 975 -36.07 -49.63 -33.27
C GLU A 975 -34.71 -49.90 -33.96
N GLY A 976 -34.71 -50.04 -35.29
CA GLY A 976 -33.50 -50.33 -36.09
C GLY A 976 -33.44 -51.75 -36.68
N ASP A 977 -32.92 -51.84 -37.91
CA ASP A 977 -32.69 -53.10 -38.63
C ASP A 977 -31.27 -53.62 -38.35
N VAL A 978 -31.12 -54.95 -38.26
CA VAL A 978 -29.86 -55.60 -37.85
C VAL A 978 -29.33 -56.45 -39.00
N GLU A 979 -28.22 -56.02 -39.59
CA GLU A 979 -27.59 -56.70 -40.74
C GLU A 979 -26.31 -57.43 -40.33
N ALA A 980 -26.15 -58.69 -40.75
CA ALA A 980 -24.93 -59.43 -40.49
C ALA A 980 -23.75 -58.89 -41.31
N GLY A 981 -22.60 -58.70 -40.67
CA GLY A 981 -21.35 -58.26 -41.30
C GLY A 981 -21.22 -56.74 -41.45
N GLY A 982 -22.10 -55.96 -40.83
CA GLY A 982 -22.03 -54.51 -40.74
C GLY A 982 -22.36 -53.99 -39.35
N ARG A 983 -22.21 -52.67 -39.20
CA ARG A 983 -22.65 -51.90 -38.02
C ARG A 983 -24.11 -51.52 -38.20
N SER A 984 -24.92 -51.69 -37.16
CA SER A 984 -26.34 -51.36 -37.17
C SER A 984 -26.65 -50.28 -36.14
N ASP A 985 -27.57 -49.38 -36.51
CA ASP A 985 -28.03 -48.27 -35.68
C ASP A 985 -29.30 -48.73 -34.94
N LEU A 986 -29.27 -48.64 -33.62
CA LEU A 986 -30.33 -49.09 -32.72
C LEU A 986 -30.83 -47.93 -31.87
N ASP A 987 -32.11 -47.61 -32.00
CA ASP A 987 -32.71 -46.47 -31.31
C ASP A 987 -33.57 -46.98 -30.15
N PHE A 988 -33.29 -46.47 -28.94
CA PHE A 988 -34.02 -46.79 -27.72
C PHE A 988 -34.97 -45.65 -27.34
N THR A 989 -36.26 -45.94 -27.29
CA THR A 989 -37.28 -44.97 -26.86
C THR A 989 -37.83 -45.29 -25.46
N PHE A 990 -37.88 -44.30 -24.58
CA PHE A 990 -38.26 -44.44 -23.17
C PHE A 990 -39.60 -43.77 -22.87
N THR A 991 -40.55 -44.55 -22.34
CA THR A 991 -41.84 -44.03 -21.86
C THR A 991 -42.21 -44.61 -20.50
N ASP A 992 -42.91 -43.81 -19.68
CA ASP A 992 -43.49 -44.29 -18.43
C ASP A 992 -44.61 -45.29 -18.73
N ALA A 993 -44.51 -46.52 -18.22
CA ALA A 993 -45.41 -47.61 -18.59
C ALA A 993 -46.86 -47.38 -18.11
N ALA A 994 -47.06 -46.59 -17.06
CA ALA A 994 -48.38 -46.31 -16.49
C ALA A 994 -49.10 -45.14 -17.19
N THR A 995 -48.36 -44.12 -17.60
CA THR A 995 -48.89 -42.84 -18.10
C THR A 995 -48.66 -42.63 -19.60
N GLY A 996 -47.73 -43.36 -20.21
CA GLY A 996 -47.33 -43.22 -21.62
C GLY A 996 -46.59 -41.92 -21.92
N ARG A 997 -46.10 -41.21 -20.90
CA ARG A 997 -45.31 -39.98 -21.10
C ARG A 997 -43.87 -40.33 -21.48
N PRO A 998 -43.23 -39.59 -22.39
CA PRO A 998 -41.81 -39.73 -22.65
C PRO A 998 -40.98 -39.47 -21.39
N ILE A 999 -39.89 -40.21 -21.20
CA ILE A 999 -38.93 -40.01 -20.12
C ILE A 999 -37.71 -39.30 -20.69
N ASP A 1000 -37.55 -38.02 -20.39
CA ASP A 1000 -36.48 -37.12 -20.88
C ASP A 1000 -35.49 -36.69 -19.78
N ASP A 1001 -35.54 -37.36 -18.62
CA ASP A 1001 -34.75 -37.05 -17.44
C ASP A 1001 -33.76 -38.16 -17.02
N LEU A 1002 -33.39 -39.05 -17.95
CA LEU A 1002 -32.37 -40.08 -17.73
C LEU A 1002 -31.05 -39.45 -17.31
N GLN A 1003 -30.35 -40.08 -16.38
CA GLN A 1003 -29.11 -39.57 -15.80
C GLN A 1003 -27.89 -40.32 -16.37
N PRO A 1004 -26.72 -39.67 -16.51
CA PRO A 1004 -25.49 -40.34 -16.95
C PRO A 1004 -25.16 -41.55 -16.07
N TYR A 1005 -25.02 -42.75 -16.65
CA TYR A 1005 -24.61 -43.94 -15.93
C TYR A 1005 -23.18 -44.28 -16.34
N LEU A 1006 -22.24 -44.26 -15.39
CA LEU A 1006 -20.83 -44.60 -15.63
C LEU A 1006 -20.23 -43.81 -16.82
N ALA A 1007 -20.42 -42.49 -16.82
CA ALA A 1007 -19.99 -41.59 -17.91
C ALA A 1007 -20.55 -41.87 -19.33
N ALA A 1008 -21.58 -42.71 -19.47
CA ALA A 1008 -22.37 -42.88 -20.70
C ALA A 1008 -23.85 -42.54 -20.45
N ALA A 1009 -24.66 -42.37 -21.50
CA ALA A 1009 -26.11 -42.24 -21.35
C ALA A 1009 -26.80 -43.60 -21.11
N GLY A 1010 -26.14 -44.68 -21.51
CA GLY A 1010 -26.55 -46.06 -21.29
C GLY A 1010 -25.45 -47.02 -21.71
N HIS A 1011 -25.54 -48.26 -21.23
CA HIS A 1011 -24.62 -49.35 -21.58
C HIS A 1011 -25.41 -50.49 -22.21
N VAL A 1012 -24.97 -51.00 -23.35
CA VAL A 1012 -25.63 -52.10 -24.06
C VAL A 1012 -24.65 -53.23 -24.27
N VAL A 1013 -24.93 -54.38 -23.66
CA VAL A 1013 -24.15 -55.60 -23.88
C VAL A 1013 -24.83 -56.44 -24.95
N VAL A 1014 -24.09 -56.82 -25.98
CA VAL A 1014 -24.56 -57.64 -27.12
C VAL A 1014 -23.80 -58.96 -27.16
N MET A 1015 -24.53 -60.09 -27.11
CA MET A 1015 -23.94 -61.44 -27.19
C MET A 1015 -24.70 -62.33 -28.18
N ARG A 1016 -23.98 -63.08 -29.03
CA ARG A 1016 -24.61 -64.10 -29.89
C ARG A 1016 -25.08 -65.29 -29.05
N ALA A 1017 -26.16 -65.94 -29.46
CA ALA A 1017 -26.78 -67.05 -28.73
C ALA A 1017 -25.86 -68.25 -28.43
N ASP A 1018 -24.74 -68.41 -29.14
CA ASP A 1018 -23.75 -69.45 -28.87
C ASP A 1018 -22.58 -68.96 -27.97
N GLY A 1019 -22.69 -67.74 -27.45
CA GLY A 1019 -21.72 -67.11 -26.55
C GLY A 1019 -20.39 -66.74 -27.21
N GLN A 1020 -20.26 -66.86 -28.54
CA GLN A 1020 -18.96 -66.66 -29.19
C GLN A 1020 -18.58 -65.19 -29.35
N THR A 1021 -19.55 -64.30 -29.57
CA THR A 1021 -19.31 -62.85 -29.72
C THR A 1021 -19.71 -62.11 -28.45
N PHE A 1022 -19.00 -61.02 -28.17
CA PHE A 1022 -19.28 -60.09 -27.08
C PHE A 1022 -18.96 -58.69 -27.59
N ALA A 1023 -19.88 -57.76 -27.38
CA ALA A 1023 -19.68 -56.33 -27.55
C ALA A 1023 -20.31 -55.59 -26.37
N HIS A 1024 -19.67 -54.52 -25.93
CA HIS A 1024 -20.13 -53.65 -24.86
C HIS A 1024 -20.12 -52.22 -25.39
N GLU A 1025 -21.31 -51.77 -25.79
CA GLU A 1025 -21.51 -50.50 -26.48
C GLU A 1025 -22.12 -49.46 -25.53
N HIS A 1026 -21.95 -48.19 -25.88
CA HIS A 1026 -22.50 -47.07 -25.13
C HIS A 1026 -23.57 -46.34 -25.93
N ALA A 1027 -24.62 -45.92 -25.24
CA ALA A 1027 -25.61 -45.04 -25.85
C ALA A 1027 -25.04 -43.64 -26.01
N GLU A 1028 -25.17 -43.12 -27.22
CA GLU A 1028 -24.76 -41.78 -27.59
C GLU A 1028 -25.87 -40.78 -27.25
N VAL A 1029 -25.45 -39.54 -26.98
CA VAL A 1029 -26.34 -38.41 -26.79
C VAL A 1029 -25.97 -37.39 -27.82
N GLU A 1030 -26.93 -36.96 -28.62
CA GLU A 1030 -26.71 -35.88 -29.56
C GLU A 1030 -27.16 -34.52 -29.01
N ASP A 1031 -26.42 -33.45 -29.34
CA ASP A 1031 -26.89 -32.09 -29.13
C ASP A 1031 -28.00 -31.70 -30.13
N ALA A 1032 -28.59 -30.52 -29.98
CA ALA A 1032 -29.63 -30.02 -30.89
C ALA A 1032 -29.20 -29.86 -32.36
N SER A 1033 -27.91 -30.07 -32.67
CA SER A 1033 -27.33 -30.06 -34.02
C SER A 1033 -27.02 -31.46 -34.56
N GLY A 1034 -27.38 -32.54 -33.84
CA GLY A 1034 -27.10 -33.92 -34.21
C GLY A 1034 -25.62 -34.29 -34.06
N ARG A 1035 -24.95 -33.80 -33.01
CA ARG A 1035 -23.55 -34.12 -32.73
C ARG A 1035 -23.41 -34.85 -31.40
N PRO A 1036 -22.64 -35.95 -31.33
CA PRO A 1036 -22.45 -36.70 -30.10
C PRO A 1036 -21.76 -35.83 -29.02
N VAL A 1037 -22.29 -35.86 -27.80
CA VAL A 1037 -21.78 -35.16 -26.62
C VAL A 1037 -21.57 -36.11 -25.45
N PHE A 1038 -20.60 -35.80 -24.60
CA PHE A 1038 -20.37 -36.57 -23.37
C PHE A 1038 -21.55 -36.45 -22.42
N ALA A 1039 -21.89 -37.56 -21.78
CA ALA A 1039 -22.86 -37.60 -20.71
C ALA A 1039 -22.25 -37.06 -19.40
N LEU A 1040 -22.27 -35.73 -19.22
CA LEU A 1040 -21.67 -35.06 -18.06
C LEU A 1040 -22.57 -35.16 -16.81
N PRO A 1041 -22.00 -35.25 -15.59
CA PRO A 1041 -22.77 -35.19 -14.34
C PRO A 1041 -23.68 -33.95 -14.28
N GLY A 1042 -24.97 -34.17 -13.98
CA GLY A 1042 -25.98 -33.11 -13.89
C GLY A 1042 -26.71 -32.80 -15.21
N GLN A 1043 -26.33 -33.44 -16.32
CA GLN A 1043 -27.13 -33.45 -17.54
C GLN A 1043 -28.26 -34.49 -17.48
N THR A 1044 -29.27 -34.30 -18.33
CA THR A 1044 -30.41 -35.20 -18.47
C THR A 1044 -30.61 -35.57 -19.94
N PHE A 1045 -31.04 -36.81 -20.21
CA PHE A 1045 -31.19 -37.35 -21.57
C PHE A 1045 -32.52 -38.08 -21.77
N GLY A 1046 -32.82 -38.41 -23.03
CA GLY A 1046 -34.07 -39.02 -23.47
C GLY A 1046 -34.98 -38.04 -24.22
N PRO A 1047 -36.11 -38.49 -24.75
CA PRO A 1047 -36.67 -39.83 -24.63
C PRO A 1047 -36.14 -40.84 -25.65
N GLU A 1048 -35.22 -40.44 -26.52
CA GLU A 1048 -34.57 -41.28 -27.52
C GLU A 1048 -33.06 -41.30 -27.26
N LEU A 1049 -32.43 -42.46 -27.43
CA LEU A 1049 -30.99 -42.66 -27.34
C LEU A 1049 -30.54 -43.64 -28.41
N ASP A 1050 -29.45 -43.32 -29.09
CA ASP A 1050 -28.95 -44.10 -30.22
C ASP A 1050 -27.74 -44.94 -29.78
N VAL A 1051 -27.66 -46.17 -30.26
CA VAL A 1051 -26.56 -47.09 -30.00
C VAL A 1051 -26.15 -47.73 -31.32
N HIS A 1052 -24.87 -47.68 -31.62
CA HIS A 1052 -24.31 -48.35 -32.78
C HIS A 1052 -23.66 -49.67 -32.34
N ALA A 1053 -24.02 -50.79 -32.96
CA ALA A 1053 -23.48 -52.11 -32.58
C ALA A 1053 -23.11 -52.97 -33.80
N ASP A 1054 -22.01 -53.71 -33.69
CA ASP A 1054 -21.53 -54.60 -34.75
C ASP A 1054 -22.06 -56.04 -34.62
N PHE A 1055 -22.63 -56.57 -35.70
CA PHE A 1055 -23.16 -57.94 -35.75
C PHE A 1055 -22.35 -58.80 -36.71
N ALA A 1056 -21.24 -59.38 -36.23
CA ALA A 1056 -20.25 -60.05 -37.07
C ALA A 1056 -20.78 -61.19 -37.97
N THR A 1057 -21.85 -61.89 -37.56
CA THR A 1057 -22.41 -63.04 -38.30
C THR A 1057 -23.93 -63.12 -38.16
N ALA A 1058 -24.61 -63.72 -39.14
CA ALA A 1058 -26.05 -63.96 -39.06
C ALA A 1058 -26.39 -64.94 -37.92
N GLY A 1059 -27.49 -64.68 -37.22
CA GLY A 1059 -27.95 -65.51 -36.10
C GLY A 1059 -28.74 -64.73 -35.04
N THR A 1060 -29.09 -65.42 -33.96
CA THR A 1060 -29.81 -64.83 -32.82
C THR A 1060 -28.84 -64.18 -31.84
N TYR A 1061 -29.15 -62.97 -31.40
CA TYR A 1061 -28.39 -62.19 -30.43
C TYR A 1061 -29.26 -61.81 -29.23
N GLN A 1062 -28.65 -61.75 -28.05
CA GLN A 1062 -29.23 -61.26 -26.81
C GLN A 1062 -28.56 -59.95 -26.44
N LEU A 1063 -29.38 -58.93 -26.18
CA LEU A 1063 -28.96 -57.60 -25.76
C LEU A 1063 -29.45 -57.34 -24.33
N TRP A 1064 -28.64 -56.65 -23.55
CA TRP A 1064 -29.03 -56.09 -22.26
C TRP A 1064 -28.67 -54.62 -22.21
N ALA A 1065 -29.68 -53.76 -22.29
CA ALA A 1065 -29.53 -52.31 -22.28
C ALA A 1065 -29.77 -51.75 -20.87
N GLN A 1066 -28.80 -51.05 -20.31
CA GLN A 1066 -28.82 -50.51 -18.95
C GLN A 1066 -28.84 -48.97 -18.94
N PHE A 1067 -29.80 -48.40 -18.20
CA PHE A 1067 -30.01 -46.96 -18.11
C PHE A 1067 -30.29 -46.53 -16.67
N ARG A 1068 -29.86 -45.32 -16.29
CA ARG A 1068 -30.10 -44.78 -14.95
C ARG A 1068 -31.24 -43.76 -14.94
N LEU A 1069 -32.23 -43.98 -14.10
CA LEU A 1069 -33.38 -43.11 -13.91
C LEU A 1069 -33.06 -41.91 -13.01
N ALA A 1070 -33.94 -40.92 -13.00
CA ALA A 1070 -33.81 -39.70 -12.19
C ALA A 1070 -33.76 -39.97 -10.66
N ASP A 1071 -34.33 -41.08 -10.19
CA ASP A 1071 -34.28 -41.50 -8.78
C ASP A 1071 -32.97 -42.23 -8.40
N GLY A 1072 -32.08 -42.44 -9.38
CA GLY A 1072 -30.81 -43.14 -9.22
C GLY A 1072 -30.88 -44.66 -9.44
N GLY A 1073 -32.07 -45.23 -9.69
CA GLY A 1073 -32.23 -46.65 -10.04
C GLY A 1073 -31.65 -46.97 -11.42
N VAL A 1074 -31.07 -48.17 -11.58
CA VAL A 1074 -30.57 -48.66 -12.88
C VAL A 1074 -31.51 -49.76 -13.37
N ILE A 1075 -32.13 -49.55 -14.54
CA ILE A 1075 -32.96 -50.55 -15.21
C ILE A 1075 -32.11 -51.37 -16.17
N THR A 1076 -32.47 -52.63 -16.42
CA THR A 1076 -31.84 -53.49 -17.44
C THR A 1076 -32.92 -54.09 -18.34
N ALA A 1077 -33.00 -53.65 -19.60
CA ALA A 1077 -33.97 -54.09 -20.58
C ALA A 1077 -33.36 -55.17 -21.51
N PRO A 1078 -33.81 -56.43 -21.43
CA PRO A 1078 -33.30 -57.51 -22.28
C PRO A 1078 -34.04 -57.60 -23.63
N PHE A 1079 -33.33 -57.67 -24.75
CA PHE A 1079 -33.90 -57.88 -26.09
C PHE A 1079 -33.29 -59.10 -26.77
N THR A 1080 -34.09 -59.89 -27.48
CA THR A 1080 -33.60 -60.99 -28.32
C THR A 1080 -33.89 -60.66 -29.77
N ILE A 1081 -32.85 -60.47 -30.59
CA ILE A 1081 -32.97 -60.03 -31.98
C ILE A 1081 -32.32 -61.03 -32.94
N GLU A 1082 -32.72 -61.00 -34.19
CA GLU A 1082 -32.18 -61.85 -35.25
C GLU A 1082 -31.45 -60.97 -36.26
N ALA A 1083 -30.14 -61.21 -36.44
CA ALA A 1083 -29.33 -60.56 -37.46
C ALA A 1083 -29.40 -61.41 -38.74
N THR A 1084 -29.88 -60.80 -39.83
CA THR A 1084 -30.11 -61.49 -41.11
C THR A 1084 -28.94 -61.35 -42.08
#